data_AF-A0AAV3FUF6-F1
#
_entry.id   AF-A0AAV3FUF6-F1
#
_cell.length_a   1.000
_cell.length_b   1.000
_cell.length_c   1.000
_cell.angle_alpha   90.00
_cell.angle_beta   90.00
_cell.angle_gamma   90.00
#
_symmetry.space_group_name_H-M   'P 1'
#
loop_
_entity.id
_entity.type
_entity.pdbx_description
1 polymer ?
#
loop_
_entity_poly.entity_id
_entity_poly.type
_entity_poly.pdbx_seq_one_letter_code
_entity_poly.pdbx_strand_id
1 'polypeptide(L)'
;MKQVKVLTGIAVAALSTGTGLVQADDLSNTRPAKAAEVVTHTEVTENQVADAKTKAAEATKALKDQEVMVKTAEAEKTQVQQSFVEATRTVQESEKLASEATPDGLAQVQEAIEAAQETTTAAQKDVAVKTQALEQAKEAVSRQEKEVADQKVQVDKASETVTKAQEAVAAAQATLDGTNQTQVLKTADQAQTDLEQAKGAEKTSEANLLNAQAADQKRAEALTQAEKQVTSAQTELATVSKALKEATQKATDSQTALLRAEATHDQAKNVVNSLEEEIKMHNTITLPEGYKEALEAYYTTKSEVAKERLNELTKEAVTINQYQSVTPFDIKDNIEDPRKLSEQARTELTLFAVDLLNQVRKAMGTQEVVANKSAIAFADEVANTSKVSGYHDVAAINETAIAFGLESFEGYNLYENLGIGYFDPTGIVTMDFLKEGIYQAIINMLLNDNDSNWGHAFSLAGLGDASHYIGVDAGYANPINGRIHILGVADHHIKESSLFDINADLSARNLDEELATAQADLVQKEAELTKATNENNSRQAAKDQTQQAVQVAQDKLTMAQDKRAAVQAQALQTPVAQESLEQAKENLLKAQSAYDQAQAAVRQLSADVKTKKEALEKAKAQLAQQEAAFNQAQTALQAEETKLASLKAKVTEAQESLDQAQMALETAKTGLKAKEAYLLALQEAPKRLEQAKVNLELAKDQLKQALNHLDHEVTVLKTLQAQEGELKNQYTKVLNAYQALLAAKRQAQLAEEKARIETQGGQAIPLVDDKVQITGYVDGTTQVQPQVKQTASQTMLPQAQLALPSTGEQSVSLLSLLGLNFMTVVGLLFFKVKYLKE
;
A
#
# COMPACT_ATOMS: atom_id res chain seq x y z
N MET A 1 53.57 -109.75 36.28
CA MET A 1 53.15 -111.05 36.85
C MET A 1 52.19 -110.83 38.01
N LYS A 2 51.53 -111.92 38.48
CA LYS A 2 51.22 -112.34 39.87
C LYS A 2 51.30 -111.31 41.01
N GLN A 3 50.45 -111.52 42.02
CA GLN A 3 50.60 -110.98 43.38
C GLN A 3 52.00 -111.24 43.95
N VAL A 4 52.59 -110.25 44.63
CA VAL A 4 53.61 -110.45 45.67
C VAL A 4 53.29 -109.51 46.83
N LYS A 5 52.84 -110.07 47.95
CA LYS A 5 52.91 -109.45 49.29
C LYS A 5 54.35 -109.62 49.84
N VAL A 6 54.60 -109.12 51.05
CA VAL A 6 55.75 -109.42 51.95
C VAL A 6 57.00 -108.57 51.62
N LEU A 7 57.77 -108.07 52.60
CA LEU A 7 57.53 -107.57 53.97
C LEU A 7 58.84 -106.92 54.46
N THR A 8 58.86 -106.25 55.63
CA THR A 8 60.05 -106.01 56.50
C THR A 8 61.43 -105.85 55.84
N GLY A 9 62.02 -104.65 55.89
CA GLY A 9 62.87 -104.31 57.04
C GLY A 9 64.36 -104.30 56.61
N ILE A 10 65.35 -104.12 57.49
CA ILE A 10 65.33 -103.77 58.92
C ILE A 10 66.71 -103.15 59.25
N ALA A 11 66.79 -102.31 60.31
CA ALA A 11 68.01 -101.84 60.99
C ALA A 11 69.21 -101.34 60.15
N VAL A 12 69.50 -100.03 60.27
CA VAL A 12 70.89 -99.61 60.48
C VAL A 12 71.18 -99.81 61.97
N ALA A 13 71.93 -100.85 62.31
CA ALA A 13 72.38 -101.09 63.68
C ALA A 13 73.58 -100.21 64.02
N ALA A 14 73.57 -99.56 65.18
CA ALA A 14 74.74 -98.85 65.71
C ALA A 14 75.81 -99.85 66.19
N LEU A 15 77.08 -99.45 66.12
CA LEU A 15 78.20 -100.31 66.50
C LEU A 15 78.31 -100.51 68.02
N SER A 16 78.80 -101.68 68.42
CA SER A 16 79.53 -101.90 69.68
C SER A 16 80.93 -102.46 69.37
N THR A 17 81.92 -102.08 70.17
CA THR A 17 83.36 -102.22 69.88
C THR A 17 83.99 -103.56 70.30
N GLY A 18 85.12 -103.92 69.65
CA GLY A 18 86.03 -105.01 70.05
C GLY A 18 86.76 -105.63 68.86
N THR A 19 87.85 -105.04 68.36
CA THR A 19 89.24 -105.48 68.67
C THR A 19 89.45 -106.99 68.51
N GLY A 20 89.85 -107.41 67.30
CA GLY A 20 90.50 -108.70 67.09
C GLY A 20 92.00 -108.62 67.42
N LEU A 21 92.61 -109.78 67.69
CA LEU A 21 94.04 -109.99 67.95
C LEU A 21 94.47 -111.32 67.26
N VAL A 22 95.77 -111.64 67.16
CA VAL A 22 96.43 -112.22 65.97
C VAL A 22 96.61 -113.76 65.95
N GLN A 23 96.78 -114.32 64.75
CA GLN A 23 97.34 -115.67 64.50
C GLN A 23 98.87 -115.71 64.64
N ALA A 24 99.39 -116.69 65.38
CA ALA A 24 100.64 -117.37 65.02
C ALA A 24 100.57 -118.82 65.51
N ASP A 25 100.99 -119.78 64.66
CA ASP A 25 100.79 -121.20 64.88
C ASP A 25 102.07 -121.94 65.38
N ASP A 26 101.86 -122.73 66.45
CA ASP A 26 102.39 -124.08 66.69
C ASP A 26 103.83 -124.39 67.24
N LEU A 27 103.91 -125.58 67.85
CA LEU A 27 105.05 -126.49 68.07
C LEU A 27 106.26 -126.15 69.00
N SER A 28 105.98 -126.24 70.31
CA SER A 28 106.54 -127.30 71.20
C SER A 28 107.99 -127.27 71.78
N ASN A 29 108.02 -127.43 73.12
CA ASN A 29 108.70 -128.50 73.90
C ASN A 29 110.01 -128.27 74.72
N THR A 30 110.10 -129.10 75.78
CA THR A 30 111.25 -129.54 76.60
C THR A 30 111.86 -128.68 77.75
N ARG A 31 111.81 -129.29 78.96
CA ARG A 31 112.69 -129.17 80.15
C ARG A 31 114.09 -129.81 79.85
N PRO A 32 115.12 -129.89 80.75
CA PRO A 32 115.10 -129.81 82.23
C PRO A 32 116.31 -129.15 82.98
N ALA A 33 116.18 -129.06 84.32
CA ALA A 33 117.25 -129.07 85.35
C ALA A 33 118.13 -127.80 85.50
N LYS A 34 118.88 -127.58 86.59
CA LYS A 34 119.21 -128.42 87.77
C LYS A 34 119.17 -127.61 89.10
N ALA A 35 119.79 -128.11 90.19
CA ALA A 35 119.66 -127.62 91.58
C ALA A 35 121.00 -127.10 92.17
N ALA A 36 121.03 -126.87 93.51
CA ALA A 36 122.04 -126.15 94.32
C ALA A 36 121.89 -124.60 94.24
N GLU A 37 122.27 -123.78 95.24
CA GLU A 37 122.87 -123.94 96.58
C GLU A 37 122.29 -122.76 97.45
N VAL A 38 122.01 -122.79 98.77
CA VAL A 38 122.75 -123.22 99.97
C VAL A 38 124.02 -122.39 100.24
N VAL A 39 124.05 -121.67 101.38
CA VAL A 39 125.25 -121.11 102.07
C VAL A 39 125.99 -119.96 101.33
N THR A 40 126.53 -118.88 101.93
CA THR A 40 126.41 -118.22 103.26
C THR A 40 126.83 -116.74 103.16
N HIS A 41 126.44 -115.92 104.15
CA HIS A 41 127.21 -114.79 104.71
C HIS A 41 128.38 -114.26 103.85
N THR A 42 128.07 -113.41 102.88
CA THR A 42 129.03 -112.51 102.23
C THR A 42 128.64 -111.09 102.63
N GLU A 43 129.60 -110.28 103.10
CA GLU A 43 129.30 -108.95 103.64
C GLU A 43 128.79 -108.02 102.53
N VAL A 44 127.56 -107.50 102.69
CA VAL A 44 126.88 -106.67 101.69
C VAL A 44 127.38 -105.23 101.78
N THR A 45 127.60 -104.60 100.61
CA THR A 45 128.23 -103.29 100.48
C THR A 45 127.33 -102.27 99.77
N GLU A 46 127.53 -100.99 100.07
CA GLU A 46 126.66 -99.88 99.66
C GLU A 46 126.48 -99.76 98.13
N ASN A 47 127.54 -100.01 97.35
CA ASN A 47 127.49 -99.98 95.89
C ASN A 47 126.51 -101.00 95.29
N GLN A 48 126.30 -102.16 95.93
CA GLN A 48 125.40 -103.21 95.43
C GLN A 48 123.92 -102.78 95.54
N VAL A 49 123.60 -101.88 96.47
CA VAL A 49 122.26 -101.27 96.61
C VAL A 49 122.00 -100.28 95.46
N ALA A 50 123.03 -99.54 95.02
CA ALA A 50 122.90 -98.55 93.96
C ALA A 50 122.68 -99.20 92.58
N ASP A 51 123.46 -100.23 92.24
CA ASP A 51 123.41 -100.88 90.91
C ASP A 51 122.06 -101.57 90.63
N ALA A 52 121.46 -102.19 91.65
CA ALA A 52 120.13 -102.78 91.55
C ALA A 52 119.01 -101.73 91.38
N LYS A 53 119.22 -100.50 91.87
CA LYS A 53 118.27 -99.38 91.72
C LYS A 53 118.18 -98.90 90.26
N THR A 54 119.33 -98.83 89.58
CA THR A 54 119.42 -98.39 88.17
C THR A 54 118.66 -99.33 87.25
N LYS A 55 118.90 -100.64 87.36
CA LYS A 55 118.26 -101.67 86.51
C LYS A 55 116.74 -101.69 86.65
N ALA A 56 116.22 -101.43 87.85
CA ALA A 56 114.78 -101.27 88.06
C ALA A 56 114.20 -100.04 87.33
N ALA A 57 114.93 -98.91 87.31
CA ALA A 57 114.50 -97.68 86.63
C ALA A 57 114.54 -97.79 85.09
N GLU A 58 115.53 -98.49 84.54
CA GLU A 58 115.65 -98.74 83.09
C GLU A 58 114.48 -99.59 82.56
N ALA A 59 114.11 -100.66 83.28
CA ALA A 59 112.94 -101.46 82.95
C ALA A 59 111.62 -100.66 83.03
N THR A 60 111.48 -99.76 84.02
CA THR A 60 110.34 -98.83 84.11
C THR A 60 110.24 -97.90 82.88
N LYS A 61 111.36 -97.50 82.27
CA LYS A 61 111.35 -96.69 81.05
C LYS A 61 110.92 -97.51 79.83
N ALA A 62 111.53 -98.68 79.62
CA ALA A 62 111.28 -99.52 78.43
C ALA A 62 109.80 -99.90 78.29
N LEU A 63 109.14 -100.25 79.40
CA LEU A 63 107.69 -100.50 79.44
C LEU A 63 106.88 -99.30 78.90
N LYS A 64 107.26 -98.09 79.30
CA LYS A 64 106.51 -96.86 79.02
C LYS A 64 106.71 -96.34 77.59
N ASP A 65 107.86 -96.64 76.98
CA ASP A 65 108.07 -96.38 75.55
C ASP A 65 107.15 -97.31 74.71
N GLN A 66 106.96 -98.57 75.12
CA GLN A 66 106.08 -99.53 74.45
C GLN A 66 104.58 -99.20 74.56
N GLU A 67 104.13 -98.52 75.63
CA GLU A 67 102.74 -98.03 75.76
C GLU A 67 102.34 -97.03 74.65
N VAL A 68 103.32 -96.36 74.03
CA VAL A 68 103.10 -95.41 72.93
C VAL A 68 102.91 -96.13 71.59
N MET A 69 103.63 -97.24 71.36
CA MET A 69 103.52 -98.04 70.14
C MET A 69 102.12 -98.64 69.99
N VAL A 70 101.59 -99.24 71.06
CA VAL A 70 100.22 -99.80 71.11
C VAL A 70 99.18 -98.78 70.66
N LYS A 71 99.21 -97.57 71.24
CA LYS A 71 98.26 -96.49 70.89
C LYS A 71 98.38 -96.01 69.44
N THR A 72 99.55 -96.17 68.83
CA THR A 72 99.79 -95.78 67.43
C THR A 72 99.12 -96.77 66.48
N ALA A 73 99.32 -98.08 66.69
CA ALA A 73 98.64 -99.12 65.91
C ALA A 73 97.10 -99.11 66.11
N GLU A 74 96.62 -98.73 67.30
CA GLU A 74 95.20 -98.62 67.62
C GLU A 74 94.49 -97.48 66.85
N ALA A 75 95.24 -96.42 66.51
CA ALA A 75 94.78 -95.32 65.66
C ALA A 75 94.69 -95.74 64.18
N GLU A 76 95.72 -96.40 63.63
CA GLU A 76 95.70 -96.92 62.23
C GLU A 76 94.49 -97.82 61.99
N LYS A 77 94.28 -98.79 62.89
CA LYS A 77 93.16 -99.73 62.88
C LYS A 77 91.78 -99.04 62.89
N THR A 78 91.70 -97.81 63.41
CA THR A 78 90.46 -97.04 63.47
C THR A 78 90.22 -96.25 62.18
N GLN A 79 91.27 -95.64 61.62
CA GLN A 79 91.17 -94.88 60.37
C GLN A 79 90.78 -95.77 59.18
N VAL A 80 91.43 -96.93 59.02
CA VAL A 80 91.16 -97.85 57.90
C VAL A 80 89.74 -98.45 57.98
N GLN A 81 89.17 -98.58 59.19
CA GLN A 81 87.81 -99.10 59.35
C GLN A 81 86.72 -98.15 58.82
N GLN A 82 86.98 -96.84 58.73
CA GLN A 82 86.05 -95.88 58.13
C GLN A 82 86.00 -96.02 56.60
N SER A 83 87.15 -96.12 55.94
CA SER A 83 87.26 -96.26 54.47
C SER A 83 86.48 -97.47 53.92
N PHE A 84 86.44 -98.58 54.67
CA PHE A 84 85.67 -99.76 54.31
C PHE A 84 84.14 -99.52 54.29
N VAL A 85 83.63 -98.68 55.19
CA VAL A 85 82.18 -98.33 55.25
C VAL A 85 81.80 -97.42 54.08
N GLU A 86 82.62 -96.42 53.77
CA GLU A 86 82.39 -95.50 52.65
C GLU A 86 82.35 -96.24 51.29
N ALA A 87 83.30 -97.16 51.08
CA ALA A 87 83.34 -97.99 49.88
C ALA A 87 82.12 -98.92 49.76
N THR A 88 81.60 -99.42 50.89
CA THR A 88 80.38 -100.27 50.92
C THR A 88 79.15 -99.51 50.42
N ARG A 89 78.98 -98.25 50.84
CA ARG A 89 77.86 -97.40 50.41
C ARG A 89 77.93 -97.06 48.91
N THR A 90 79.13 -96.76 48.40
CA THR A 90 79.33 -96.38 46.99
C THR A 90 78.92 -97.49 46.02
N VAL A 91 79.10 -98.76 46.41
CA VAL A 91 78.59 -99.91 45.64
C VAL A 91 77.06 -99.87 45.56
N GLN A 92 76.36 -99.74 46.68
CA GLN A 92 74.88 -99.79 46.73
C GLN A 92 74.21 -98.68 45.90
N GLU A 93 74.73 -97.46 45.92
CA GLU A 93 74.18 -96.35 45.11
C GLU A 93 74.39 -96.59 43.61
N SER A 94 75.55 -97.13 43.22
CA SER A 94 75.85 -97.51 41.85
C SER A 94 75.01 -98.70 41.37
N GLU A 95 74.68 -99.62 42.29
CA GLU A 95 73.89 -100.83 42.01
C GLU A 95 72.45 -100.48 41.66
N LYS A 96 71.87 -99.45 42.31
CA LYS A 96 70.56 -98.92 41.96
C LYS A 96 70.55 -98.36 40.54
N LEU A 97 71.46 -97.45 40.19
CA LEU A 97 71.47 -96.80 38.87
C LEU A 97 71.73 -97.81 37.73
N ALA A 98 72.60 -98.80 37.98
CA ALA A 98 72.83 -99.89 37.03
C ALA A 98 71.60 -100.81 36.85
N SER A 99 70.74 -100.96 37.87
CA SER A 99 69.50 -101.75 37.76
C SER A 99 68.42 -101.09 36.87
N GLU A 100 68.50 -99.77 36.67
CA GLU A 100 67.60 -99.02 35.78
C GLU A 100 68.11 -99.05 34.32
N ALA A 101 69.42 -99.24 34.10
CA ALA A 101 70.11 -99.28 32.80
C ALA A 101 69.90 -100.61 32.00
N THR A 102 68.65 -101.04 31.89
CA THR A 102 68.23 -102.24 31.13
C THR A 102 67.86 -101.88 29.68
N PRO A 103 67.78 -102.86 28.75
CA PRO A 103 67.30 -102.62 27.39
C PRO A 103 65.90 -101.98 27.35
N ASP A 104 64.97 -102.44 28.20
CA ASP A 104 63.62 -101.89 28.32
C ASP A 104 63.65 -100.45 28.85
N GLY A 105 64.51 -100.15 29.84
CA GLY A 105 64.69 -98.80 30.39
C GLY A 105 65.25 -97.81 29.37
N LEU A 106 66.22 -98.24 28.55
CA LEU A 106 66.76 -97.43 27.46
C LEU A 106 65.70 -97.21 26.36
N ALA A 107 64.92 -98.24 26.01
CA ALA A 107 63.85 -98.14 25.01
C ALA A 107 62.75 -97.15 25.43
N GLN A 108 62.30 -97.18 26.70
CA GLN A 108 61.28 -96.25 27.19
C GLN A 108 61.73 -94.78 27.17
N VAL A 109 63.03 -94.51 27.40
CA VAL A 109 63.58 -93.15 27.27
C VAL A 109 63.67 -92.74 25.79
N GLN A 110 63.99 -93.67 24.89
CA GLN A 110 64.00 -93.43 23.44
C GLN A 110 62.60 -93.09 22.91
N GLU A 111 61.58 -93.90 23.20
CA GLU A 111 60.18 -93.63 22.84
C GLU A 111 59.71 -92.26 23.39
N ALA A 112 60.12 -91.92 24.62
CA ALA A 112 59.78 -90.64 25.23
C ALA A 112 60.46 -89.44 24.53
N ILE A 113 61.61 -89.62 23.87
CA ILE A 113 62.27 -88.60 23.03
C ILE A 113 61.52 -88.43 21.71
N GLU A 114 61.17 -89.54 21.04
CA GLU A 114 60.44 -89.50 19.76
C GLU A 114 59.08 -88.81 19.90
N ALA A 115 58.30 -89.13 20.95
CA ALA A 115 57.04 -88.45 21.25
C ALA A 115 57.22 -86.94 21.56
N ALA A 116 58.38 -86.51 22.08
CA ALA A 116 58.69 -85.10 22.28
C ALA A 116 59.11 -84.39 20.99
N GLN A 117 59.71 -85.10 20.03
CA GLN A 117 59.98 -84.60 18.69
C GLN A 117 58.68 -84.40 17.90
N GLU A 118 57.77 -85.37 17.91
CA GLU A 118 56.42 -85.21 17.31
C GLU A 118 55.66 -84.02 17.89
N THR A 119 55.66 -83.89 19.23
CA THR A 119 55.04 -82.75 19.93
C THR A 119 55.62 -81.40 19.47
N THR A 120 56.94 -81.34 19.28
CA THR A 120 57.63 -80.12 18.80
C THR A 120 57.25 -79.81 17.35
N THR A 121 57.21 -80.81 16.47
CA THR A 121 56.77 -80.65 15.08
C THR A 121 55.30 -80.22 14.96
N ALA A 122 54.42 -80.75 15.82
CA ALA A 122 53.01 -80.36 15.87
C ALA A 122 52.82 -78.88 16.25
N ALA A 123 53.50 -78.42 17.31
CA ALA A 123 53.48 -77.01 17.72
C ALA A 123 54.04 -76.08 16.62
N GLN A 124 55.10 -76.51 15.93
CA GLN A 124 55.71 -75.74 14.85
C GLN A 124 54.78 -75.60 13.62
N LYS A 125 53.91 -76.58 13.38
CA LYS A 125 52.87 -76.52 12.36
C LYS A 125 51.71 -75.58 12.74
N ASP A 126 51.29 -75.55 14.01
CA ASP A 126 50.20 -74.66 14.44
C ASP A 126 50.58 -73.17 14.31
N VAL A 127 51.81 -72.79 14.67
CA VAL A 127 52.34 -71.42 14.46
C VAL A 127 52.17 -70.96 13.00
N ALA A 128 52.43 -71.83 12.02
CA ALA A 128 52.25 -71.51 10.60
C ALA A 128 50.76 -71.28 10.24
N VAL A 129 49.86 -72.10 10.79
CA VAL A 129 48.41 -71.96 10.58
C VAL A 129 47.88 -70.66 11.20
N LYS A 130 48.28 -70.32 12.43
CA LYS A 130 47.89 -69.05 13.07
C LYS A 130 48.42 -67.83 12.31
N THR A 131 49.66 -67.92 11.80
CA THR A 131 50.25 -66.86 10.96
C THR A 131 49.41 -66.60 9.70
N GLN A 132 48.94 -67.66 9.03
CA GLN A 132 48.09 -67.52 7.85
C GLN A 132 46.70 -66.94 8.18
N ALA A 133 46.12 -67.34 9.32
CA ALA A 133 44.82 -66.82 9.78
C ALA A 133 44.87 -65.31 10.10
N LEU A 134 45.96 -64.85 10.72
CA LEU A 134 46.19 -63.43 11.01
C LEU A 134 46.25 -62.58 9.73
N GLU A 135 46.93 -63.06 8.68
CA GLU A 135 47.04 -62.29 7.43
C GLU A 135 45.71 -62.23 6.67
N GLN A 136 44.94 -63.32 6.65
CA GLN A 136 43.58 -63.34 6.10
C GLN A 136 42.63 -62.37 6.82
N ALA A 137 42.78 -62.20 8.13
CA ALA A 137 42.02 -61.21 8.90
C ALA A 137 42.39 -59.77 8.53
N LYS A 138 43.68 -59.46 8.33
CA LYS A 138 44.13 -58.12 7.88
C LYS A 138 43.62 -57.78 6.48
N GLU A 139 43.69 -58.72 5.54
CA GLU A 139 43.12 -58.51 4.19
C GLU A 139 41.61 -58.23 4.24
N ALA A 140 40.87 -58.92 5.11
CA ALA A 140 39.43 -58.71 5.26
C ALA A 140 39.12 -57.29 5.74
N VAL A 141 39.89 -56.75 6.70
CA VAL A 141 39.81 -55.34 7.11
C VAL A 141 40.09 -54.40 5.94
N SER A 142 41.19 -54.62 5.20
CA SER A 142 41.57 -53.75 4.06
C SER A 142 40.50 -53.70 2.96
N ARG A 143 39.88 -54.84 2.63
CA ARG A 143 38.74 -54.88 1.70
C ARG A 143 37.54 -54.09 2.24
N GLN A 144 37.23 -54.24 3.52
CA GLN A 144 36.10 -53.58 4.17
C GLN A 144 36.27 -52.06 4.32
N GLU A 145 37.50 -51.56 4.49
CA GLU A 145 37.79 -50.12 4.52
C GLU A 145 37.47 -49.46 3.17
N LYS A 146 37.65 -50.19 2.07
CA LYS A 146 37.22 -49.73 0.75
C LYS A 146 35.69 -49.68 0.61
N GLU A 147 34.98 -50.71 1.07
CA GLU A 147 33.50 -50.74 1.03
C GLU A 147 32.89 -49.55 1.80
N VAL A 148 33.47 -49.17 2.94
CA VAL A 148 33.10 -47.97 3.71
C VAL A 148 33.39 -46.66 2.93
N ALA A 149 34.50 -46.59 2.21
CA ALA A 149 34.85 -45.41 1.40
C ALA A 149 33.93 -45.26 0.17
N ASP A 150 33.68 -46.35 -0.56
CA ASP A 150 32.77 -46.36 -1.71
C ASP A 150 31.34 -45.99 -1.29
N GLN A 151 30.89 -46.41 -0.09
CA GLN A 151 29.56 -46.08 0.42
C GLN A 151 29.44 -44.62 0.92
N LYS A 152 30.52 -43.99 1.38
CA LYS A 152 30.55 -42.53 1.68
C LYS A 152 30.27 -41.70 0.43
N VAL A 153 30.88 -42.05 -0.70
CA VAL A 153 30.63 -41.38 -1.99
C VAL A 153 29.16 -41.49 -2.44
N GLN A 154 28.40 -42.51 -2.00
CA GLN A 154 26.95 -42.58 -2.28
C GLN A 154 26.12 -41.66 -1.38
N VAL A 155 26.54 -41.44 -0.12
CA VAL A 155 25.91 -40.47 0.78
C VAL A 155 26.09 -39.05 0.24
N ASP A 156 27.31 -38.69 -0.20
CA ASP A 156 27.61 -37.37 -0.76
C ASP A 156 26.77 -37.08 -2.02
N LYS A 157 26.70 -38.05 -2.95
CA LYS A 157 25.86 -37.95 -4.16
C LYS A 157 24.36 -37.79 -3.84
N ALA A 158 23.85 -38.51 -2.85
CA ALA A 158 22.46 -38.38 -2.43
C ALA A 158 22.20 -37.03 -1.72
N SER A 159 23.19 -36.47 -1.03
CA SER A 159 23.10 -35.11 -0.50
C SER A 159 23.00 -34.07 -1.62
N GLU A 160 23.77 -34.21 -2.71
CA GLU A 160 23.66 -33.32 -3.88
C GLU A 160 22.29 -33.39 -4.55
N THR A 161 21.66 -34.56 -4.65
CA THR A 161 20.35 -34.69 -5.30
C THR A 161 19.21 -34.16 -4.43
N VAL A 162 19.33 -34.24 -3.10
CA VAL A 162 18.44 -33.53 -2.17
C VAL A 162 18.52 -32.01 -2.39
N THR A 163 19.71 -31.41 -2.40
CA THR A 163 19.89 -29.97 -2.64
C THR A 163 19.25 -29.52 -3.96
N LYS A 164 19.53 -30.22 -5.06
CA LYS A 164 18.97 -29.91 -6.39
C LYS A 164 17.44 -30.06 -6.43
N ALA A 165 16.86 -30.95 -5.61
CA ALA A 165 15.41 -31.08 -5.49
C ALA A 165 14.79 -29.97 -4.62
N GLN A 166 15.49 -29.47 -3.59
CA GLN A 166 15.07 -28.29 -2.81
C GLN A 166 15.07 -27.02 -3.69
N GLU A 167 16.11 -26.83 -4.50
CA GLU A 167 16.17 -25.75 -5.51
C GLU A 167 15.00 -25.83 -6.50
N ALA A 168 14.67 -27.03 -6.99
CA ALA A 168 13.55 -27.25 -7.90
C ALA A 168 12.18 -26.90 -7.27
N VAL A 169 11.98 -27.21 -5.97
CA VAL A 169 10.77 -26.81 -5.23
C VAL A 169 10.69 -25.29 -5.09
N ALA A 170 11.80 -24.62 -4.74
CA ALA A 170 11.84 -23.16 -4.62
C ALA A 170 11.57 -22.46 -5.96
N ALA A 171 12.15 -22.95 -7.06
CA ALA A 171 11.90 -22.43 -8.40
C ALA A 171 10.45 -22.63 -8.87
N ALA A 172 9.85 -23.78 -8.60
CA ALA A 172 8.44 -24.04 -8.89
C ALA A 172 7.49 -23.14 -8.09
N GLN A 173 7.80 -22.87 -6.81
CA GLN A 173 7.04 -21.97 -5.95
C GLN A 173 7.11 -20.53 -6.48
N ALA A 174 8.31 -20.00 -6.74
CA ALA A 174 8.47 -18.65 -7.31
C ALA A 174 7.79 -18.48 -8.68
N THR A 175 7.76 -19.55 -9.50
CA THR A 175 7.06 -19.58 -10.80
C THR A 175 5.53 -19.51 -10.66
N LEU A 176 4.98 -20.07 -9.57
CA LEU A 176 3.57 -20.00 -9.20
C LEU A 176 3.19 -18.64 -8.61
N ASP A 177 4.05 -18.07 -7.76
CA ASP A 177 3.80 -16.76 -7.14
C ASP A 177 3.91 -15.61 -8.16
N GLY A 178 4.80 -15.74 -9.15
CA GLY A 178 4.95 -14.82 -10.28
C GLY A 178 3.82 -14.84 -11.33
N THR A 179 2.62 -15.32 -11.00
CA THR A 179 1.48 -15.42 -11.92
C THR A 179 0.68 -14.12 -12.11
N ASN A 180 1.03 -13.03 -11.40
CA ASN A 180 0.36 -11.72 -11.47
C ASN A 180 -1.17 -11.77 -11.24
N GLN A 181 -1.66 -12.78 -10.52
CA GLN A 181 -3.08 -13.10 -10.37
C GLN A 181 -3.95 -11.89 -9.96
N THR A 182 -3.49 -11.11 -8.98
CA THR A 182 -4.18 -9.91 -8.47
C THR A 182 -4.44 -8.87 -9.55
N GLN A 183 -3.51 -8.69 -10.49
CA GLN A 183 -3.62 -7.65 -11.52
C GLN A 183 -4.52 -8.07 -12.68
N VAL A 184 -4.51 -9.35 -13.07
CA VAL A 184 -5.44 -9.88 -14.08
C VAL A 184 -6.89 -9.81 -13.59
N LEU A 185 -7.14 -10.19 -12.33
CA LEU A 185 -8.47 -10.11 -11.72
C LEU A 185 -8.95 -8.65 -11.64
N LYS A 186 -8.12 -7.72 -11.15
CA LYS A 186 -8.48 -6.29 -11.10
C LYS A 186 -8.81 -5.71 -12.48
N THR A 187 -8.11 -6.13 -13.54
CA THR A 187 -8.42 -5.71 -14.92
C THR A 187 -9.78 -6.24 -15.38
N ALA A 188 -10.17 -7.45 -14.99
CA ALA A 188 -11.50 -8.00 -15.29
C ALA A 188 -12.62 -7.29 -14.52
N ASP A 189 -12.42 -7.00 -13.23
CA ASP A 189 -13.39 -6.24 -12.42
C ASP A 189 -13.60 -4.81 -12.97
N GLN A 190 -12.52 -4.16 -13.40
CA GLN A 190 -12.59 -2.84 -14.06
C GLN A 190 -13.33 -2.92 -15.40
N ALA A 191 -12.95 -3.85 -16.28
CA ALA A 191 -13.59 -4.00 -17.59
C ALA A 191 -15.09 -4.37 -17.49
N GLN A 192 -15.48 -5.12 -16.46
CA GLN A 192 -16.90 -5.37 -16.15
C GLN A 192 -17.62 -4.09 -15.68
N THR A 193 -16.96 -3.27 -14.86
CA THR A 193 -17.49 -1.98 -14.41
C THR A 193 -17.67 -1.01 -15.59
N ASP A 194 -16.68 -0.92 -16.48
CA ASP A 194 -16.71 -0.08 -17.67
C ASP A 194 -17.82 -0.51 -18.64
N LEU A 195 -18.03 -1.82 -18.79
CA LEU A 195 -19.11 -2.40 -19.60
C LEU A 195 -20.51 -2.03 -19.08
N GLU A 196 -20.76 -2.11 -17.77
CA GLU A 196 -22.06 -1.68 -17.20
C GLU A 196 -22.25 -0.16 -17.27
N GLN A 197 -21.18 0.64 -17.11
CA GLN A 197 -21.25 2.09 -17.33
C GLN A 197 -21.60 2.42 -18.79
N ALA A 198 -21.00 1.73 -19.77
CA ALA A 198 -21.28 1.97 -21.18
C ALA A 198 -22.72 1.59 -21.58
N LYS A 199 -23.29 0.52 -21.02
CA LYS A 199 -24.72 0.18 -21.17
C LYS A 199 -25.63 1.26 -20.58
N GLY A 200 -25.26 1.80 -19.42
CA GLY A 200 -25.96 2.93 -18.80
C GLY A 200 -25.91 4.20 -19.65
N ALA A 201 -24.76 4.47 -20.29
CA ALA A 201 -24.57 5.60 -21.19
C ALA A 201 -25.40 5.46 -22.48
N GLU A 202 -25.39 4.30 -23.15
CA GLU A 202 -26.23 4.04 -24.33
C GLU A 202 -27.71 4.32 -24.03
N LYS A 203 -28.25 3.67 -22.99
CA LYS A 203 -29.66 3.82 -22.59
C LYS A 203 -30.02 5.27 -22.21
N THR A 204 -29.06 6.04 -21.69
CA THR A 204 -29.24 7.47 -21.39
C THR A 204 -29.29 8.29 -22.70
N SER A 205 -28.41 8.00 -23.67
CA SER A 205 -28.47 8.63 -24.99
C SER A 205 -29.73 8.26 -25.77
N GLU A 206 -30.25 7.04 -25.65
CA GLU A 206 -31.55 6.67 -26.25
C GLU A 206 -32.71 7.50 -25.68
N ALA A 207 -32.77 7.67 -24.36
CA ALA A 207 -33.78 8.51 -23.72
C ALA A 207 -33.62 10.00 -24.13
N ASN A 208 -32.38 10.48 -24.24
CA ASN A 208 -32.09 11.84 -24.71
C ASN A 208 -32.50 12.03 -26.18
N LEU A 209 -32.33 11.03 -27.04
CA LEU A 209 -32.79 11.08 -28.43
C LEU A 209 -34.31 11.18 -28.54
N LEU A 210 -35.07 10.41 -27.74
CA LEU A 210 -36.53 10.52 -27.69
C LEU A 210 -36.99 11.91 -27.18
N ASN A 211 -36.31 12.45 -26.17
CA ASN A 211 -36.58 13.80 -25.66
C ASN A 211 -36.28 14.89 -26.71
N ALA A 212 -35.18 14.76 -27.44
CA ALA A 212 -34.78 15.68 -28.51
C ALA A 212 -35.76 15.66 -29.69
N GLN A 213 -36.21 14.47 -30.10
CA GLN A 213 -37.25 14.31 -31.13
C GLN A 213 -38.58 14.96 -30.70
N ALA A 214 -39.00 14.78 -29.44
CA ALA A 214 -40.20 15.41 -28.90
C ALA A 214 -40.07 16.95 -28.75
N ALA A 215 -38.86 17.46 -28.52
CA ALA A 215 -38.58 18.90 -28.52
C ALA A 215 -38.65 19.48 -29.95
N ASP A 216 -38.03 18.81 -30.92
CA ASP A 216 -38.04 19.23 -32.32
C ASP A 216 -39.44 19.17 -32.95
N GLN A 217 -40.27 18.19 -32.57
CA GLN A 217 -41.68 18.14 -32.94
C GLN A 217 -42.44 19.36 -32.39
N LYS A 218 -42.32 19.66 -31.09
CA LYS A 218 -42.97 20.83 -30.46
C LYS A 218 -42.51 22.15 -31.11
N ARG A 219 -41.23 22.24 -31.49
CA ARG A 219 -40.68 23.37 -32.24
C ARG A 219 -41.33 23.51 -33.62
N ALA A 220 -41.55 22.41 -34.34
CA ALA A 220 -42.24 22.42 -35.64
C ALA A 220 -43.72 22.82 -35.50
N GLU A 221 -44.44 22.30 -34.50
CA GLU A 221 -45.83 22.68 -34.19
C GLU A 221 -45.94 24.17 -33.83
N ALA A 222 -45.02 24.68 -33.00
CA ALA A 222 -44.93 26.09 -32.64
C ALA A 222 -44.60 27.00 -33.85
N LEU A 223 -43.76 26.53 -34.77
CA LEU A 223 -43.43 27.26 -36.00
C LEU A 223 -44.66 27.37 -36.90
N THR A 224 -45.38 26.27 -37.13
CA THR A 224 -46.64 26.27 -37.89
C THR A 224 -47.71 27.16 -37.24
N GLN A 225 -47.75 27.25 -35.91
CA GLN A 225 -48.66 28.17 -35.22
C GLN A 225 -48.23 29.65 -35.40
N ALA A 226 -46.92 29.94 -35.34
CA ALA A 226 -46.39 31.29 -35.57
C ALA A 226 -46.60 31.74 -37.03
N GLU A 227 -46.44 30.85 -38.01
CA GLU A 227 -46.73 31.12 -39.42
C GLU A 227 -48.21 31.47 -39.64
N LYS A 228 -49.14 30.70 -39.03
CA LYS A 228 -50.57 31.05 -39.04
C LYS A 228 -50.85 32.42 -38.41
N GLN A 229 -50.13 32.79 -37.34
CA GLN A 229 -50.25 34.11 -36.72
C GLN A 229 -49.73 35.23 -37.64
N VAL A 230 -48.62 35.01 -38.38
CA VAL A 230 -48.15 35.94 -39.42
C VAL A 230 -49.18 36.10 -40.53
N THR A 231 -49.71 35.01 -41.10
CA THR A 231 -50.73 35.09 -42.17
C THR A 231 -52.01 35.78 -41.70
N SER A 232 -52.43 35.55 -40.44
CA SER A 232 -53.58 36.25 -39.85
C SER A 232 -53.32 37.76 -39.71
N ALA A 233 -52.15 38.17 -39.22
CA ALA A 233 -51.79 39.58 -39.07
C ALA A 233 -51.60 40.29 -40.43
N GLN A 234 -51.03 39.61 -41.45
CA GLN A 234 -50.97 40.11 -42.82
C GLN A 234 -52.38 40.35 -43.40
N THR A 235 -53.31 39.44 -43.12
CA THR A 235 -54.72 39.56 -43.54
C THR A 235 -55.41 40.73 -42.85
N GLU A 236 -55.23 40.87 -41.53
CA GLU A 236 -55.74 42.01 -40.76
C GLU A 236 -55.21 43.35 -41.32
N LEU A 237 -53.88 43.47 -41.49
CA LEU A 237 -53.22 44.67 -42.02
C LEU A 237 -53.73 45.03 -43.42
N ALA A 238 -53.89 44.05 -44.32
CA ALA A 238 -54.44 44.29 -45.65
C ALA A 238 -55.89 44.80 -45.60
N THR A 239 -56.73 44.25 -44.70
CA THR A 239 -58.12 44.70 -44.50
C THR A 239 -58.19 46.13 -43.97
N VAL A 240 -57.42 46.49 -42.92
CA VAL A 240 -57.44 47.86 -42.38
C VAL A 240 -56.79 48.87 -43.32
N SER A 241 -55.78 48.46 -44.12
CA SER A 241 -55.20 49.32 -45.16
C SER A 241 -56.20 49.65 -46.28
N LYS A 242 -57.06 48.70 -46.68
CA LYS A 242 -58.17 48.95 -47.60
C LYS A 242 -59.19 49.91 -46.98
N ALA A 243 -59.55 49.72 -45.72
CA ALA A 243 -60.45 50.62 -45.00
C ALA A 243 -59.89 52.05 -44.90
N LEU A 244 -58.58 52.22 -44.64
CA LEU A 244 -57.94 53.53 -44.60
C LEU A 244 -58.04 54.26 -45.95
N LYS A 245 -57.87 53.55 -47.07
CA LYS A 245 -58.06 54.14 -48.42
C LYS A 245 -59.51 54.62 -48.62
N GLU A 246 -60.49 53.84 -48.21
CA GLU A 246 -61.91 54.21 -48.32
C GLU A 246 -62.30 55.37 -47.38
N ALA A 247 -61.76 55.41 -46.16
CA ALA A 247 -61.96 56.52 -45.22
C ALA A 247 -61.28 57.80 -45.72
N THR A 248 -60.08 57.69 -46.28
CA THR A 248 -59.34 58.82 -46.86
C THR A 248 -60.09 59.44 -48.04
N GLN A 249 -60.64 58.62 -48.95
CA GLN A 249 -61.46 59.14 -50.05
C GLN A 249 -62.67 59.91 -49.51
N LYS A 250 -63.44 59.30 -48.59
CA LYS A 250 -64.64 59.94 -48.00
C LYS A 250 -64.32 61.26 -47.28
N ALA A 251 -63.13 61.37 -46.67
CA ALA A 251 -62.64 62.59 -46.04
C ALA A 251 -62.22 63.67 -47.06
N THR A 252 -61.67 63.29 -48.22
CA THR A 252 -61.42 64.21 -49.34
C THR A 252 -62.73 64.69 -49.98
N ASP A 253 -63.70 63.78 -50.15
CA ASP A 253 -65.01 64.09 -50.72
C ASP A 253 -65.79 65.07 -49.81
N SER A 254 -65.79 64.84 -48.49
CA SER A 254 -66.43 65.74 -47.51
C SER A 254 -65.75 67.09 -47.41
N GLN A 255 -64.41 67.15 -47.51
CA GLN A 255 -63.69 68.43 -47.54
C GLN A 255 -64.03 69.23 -48.80
N THR A 256 -64.22 68.56 -49.93
CA THR A 256 -64.65 69.16 -51.20
C THR A 256 -66.11 69.63 -51.15
N ALA A 257 -66.97 68.92 -50.40
CA ALA A 257 -68.34 69.35 -50.14
C ALA A 257 -68.41 70.59 -49.23
N LEU A 258 -67.58 70.62 -48.17
CA LEU A 258 -67.45 71.77 -47.26
C LEU A 258 -67.02 73.03 -48.01
N LEU A 259 -65.92 72.98 -48.78
CA LEU A 259 -65.43 74.11 -49.57
C LEU A 259 -66.48 74.66 -50.57
N ARG A 260 -67.37 73.79 -51.08
CA ARG A 260 -68.49 74.22 -51.92
C ARG A 260 -69.58 74.92 -51.12
N ALA A 261 -69.93 74.38 -49.95
CA ALA A 261 -70.94 74.97 -49.07
C ALA A 261 -70.50 76.35 -48.56
N GLU A 262 -69.24 76.50 -48.16
CA GLU A 262 -68.59 77.78 -47.81
C GLU A 262 -68.73 78.79 -48.95
N ALA A 263 -68.31 78.43 -50.17
CA ALA A 263 -68.41 79.31 -51.33
C ALA A 263 -69.85 79.72 -51.70
N THR A 264 -70.83 78.81 -51.57
CA THR A 264 -72.23 79.13 -51.87
C THR A 264 -72.92 79.93 -50.76
N HIS A 265 -72.53 79.75 -49.50
CA HIS A 265 -72.93 80.61 -48.39
C HIS A 265 -72.43 82.05 -48.59
N ASP A 266 -71.15 82.20 -48.92
CA ASP A 266 -70.55 83.53 -49.12
C ASP A 266 -71.16 84.25 -50.35
N GLN A 267 -71.56 83.49 -51.38
CA GLN A 267 -72.35 84.03 -52.50
C GLN A 267 -73.72 84.55 -52.06
N ALA A 268 -74.53 83.74 -51.37
CA ALA A 268 -75.85 84.16 -50.88
C ALA A 268 -75.74 85.37 -49.93
N LYS A 269 -74.73 85.38 -49.06
CA LYS A 269 -74.46 86.50 -48.14
C LYS A 269 -74.12 87.80 -48.87
N ASN A 270 -73.34 87.73 -49.95
CA ASN A 270 -73.02 88.90 -50.75
C ASN A 270 -74.26 89.44 -51.51
N VAL A 271 -75.20 88.58 -51.91
CA VAL A 271 -76.48 89.01 -52.49
C VAL A 271 -77.34 89.74 -51.45
N VAL A 272 -77.46 89.20 -50.23
CA VAL A 272 -78.17 89.86 -49.12
C VAL A 272 -77.56 91.23 -48.83
N ASN A 273 -76.23 91.32 -48.63
CA ASN A 273 -75.54 92.59 -48.39
C ASN A 273 -75.82 93.61 -49.52
N SER A 274 -75.79 93.17 -50.78
CA SER A 274 -76.02 94.05 -51.94
C SER A 274 -77.44 94.58 -52.02
N LEU A 275 -78.45 93.78 -51.65
CA LEU A 275 -79.85 94.23 -51.62
C LEU A 275 -80.12 95.15 -50.41
N GLU A 276 -79.51 94.88 -49.26
CA GLU A 276 -79.57 95.77 -48.09
C GLU A 276 -78.92 97.14 -48.36
N GLU A 277 -77.84 97.18 -49.15
CA GLU A 277 -77.25 98.44 -49.64
C GLU A 277 -78.11 99.13 -50.70
N GLU A 278 -78.71 98.39 -51.64
CA GLU A 278 -79.60 98.94 -52.68
C GLU A 278 -80.86 99.59 -52.08
N ILE A 279 -81.57 98.88 -51.19
CA ILE A 279 -82.77 99.37 -50.49
C ILE A 279 -82.45 100.64 -49.69
N LYS A 280 -81.31 100.66 -49.00
CA LYS A 280 -80.87 101.82 -48.19
C LYS A 280 -80.62 103.08 -49.03
N MET A 281 -80.34 102.94 -50.32
CA MET A 281 -80.10 104.05 -51.26
C MET A 281 -81.30 104.32 -52.18
N HIS A 282 -82.45 103.66 -51.96
CA HIS A 282 -83.67 103.88 -52.72
C HIS A 282 -84.16 105.34 -52.58
N ASN A 283 -84.51 105.95 -53.71
CA ASN A 283 -84.92 107.36 -53.76
C ASN A 283 -86.38 107.52 -53.33
N THR A 284 -86.66 108.51 -52.48
CA THR A 284 -88.02 108.73 -51.96
C THR A 284 -88.50 110.16 -52.10
N ILE A 285 -89.82 110.36 -52.16
CA ILE A 285 -90.46 111.68 -52.17
C ILE A 285 -91.40 111.84 -50.96
N THR A 286 -91.09 112.81 -50.11
CA THR A 286 -91.90 113.22 -48.96
C THR A 286 -92.63 114.53 -49.27
N LEU A 287 -93.97 114.50 -49.26
CA LEU A 287 -94.81 115.70 -49.35
C LEU A 287 -95.06 116.30 -47.96
N PRO A 288 -95.22 117.63 -47.81
CA PRO A 288 -95.51 118.25 -46.52
C PRO A 288 -96.96 118.02 -46.07
N GLU A 289 -97.21 118.03 -44.76
CA GLU A 289 -98.55 117.82 -44.19
C GLU A 289 -99.53 118.93 -44.63
N GLY A 290 -100.71 118.55 -45.13
CA GLY A 290 -101.71 119.49 -45.66
C GLY A 290 -101.44 119.96 -47.11
N TYR A 291 -100.45 119.38 -47.80
CA TYR A 291 -100.13 119.71 -49.20
C TYR A 291 -101.29 119.45 -50.16
N LYS A 292 -102.01 118.32 -50.00
CA LYS A 292 -103.14 117.97 -50.85
C LYS A 292 -104.24 119.03 -50.78
N GLU A 293 -104.66 119.34 -49.56
CA GLU A 293 -105.74 120.27 -49.28
C GLU A 293 -105.39 121.68 -49.78
N ALA A 294 -104.12 122.09 -49.68
CA ALA A 294 -103.64 123.35 -50.24
C ALA A 294 -103.68 123.36 -51.78
N LEU A 295 -103.28 122.26 -52.43
CA LEU A 295 -103.25 122.15 -53.89
C LEU A 295 -104.67 122.13 -54.48
N GLU A 296 -105.57 121.36 -53.89
CA GLU A 296 -106.99 121.32 -54.25
C GLU A 296 -107.68 122.67 -53.97
N ALA A 297 -107.38 123.34 -52.85
CA ALA A 297 -107.95 124.65 -52.52
C ALA A 297 -107.47 125.74 -53.48
N TYR A 298 -106.19 125.74 -53.87
CA TYR A 298 -105.67 126.66 -54.88
C TYR A 298 -106.29 126.38 -56.25
N TYR A 299 -106.47 125.12 -56.66
CA TYR A 299 -107.13 124.81 -57.93
C TYR A 299 -108.61 125.18 -57.95
N THR A 300 -109.31 125.02 -56.83
CA THR A 300 -110.74 125.38 -56.68
C THR A 300 -110.97 126.88 -56.64
N THR A 301 -110.08 127.64 -55.98
CA THR A 301 -110.27 129.09 -55.75
C THR A 301 -109.51 130.01 -56.70
N LYS A 302 -108.38 129.55 -57.24
CA LYS A 302 -107.36 130.36 -57.94
C LYS A 302 -107.04 131.67 -57.21
N SER A 303 -107.00 131.62 -55.89
CA SER A 303 -106.75 132.77 -55.01
C SER A 303 -105.30 132.84 -54.56
N GLU A 304 -104.77 134.07 -54.44
CA GLU A 304 -103.40 134.30 -53.97
C GLU A 304 -103.16 133.72 -52.57
N VAL A 305 -104.15 133.77 -51.66
CA VAL A 305 -104.03 133.19 -50.30
C VAL A 305 -103.77 131.68 -50.34
N ALA A 306 -104.40 130.95 -51.28
CA ALA A 306 -104.13 129.53 -51.45
C ALA A 306 -102.78 129.27 -52.16
N LYS A 307 -102.35 130.18 -53.05
CA LYS A 307 -101.03 130.15 -53.69
C LYS A 307 -99.89 130.42 -52.71
N GLU A 308 -100.05 131.41 -51.83
CA GLU A 308 -99.17 131.70 -50.69
C GLU A 308 -99.10 130.50 -49.74
N ARG A 309 -100.23 129.86 -49.41
CA ARG A 309 -100.24 128.68 -48.53
C ARG A 309 -99.50 127.48 -49.12
N LEU A 310 -99.56 127.27 -50.44
CA LEU A 310 -98.73 126.27 -51.13
C LEU A 310 -97.25 126.64 -51.03
N ASN A 311 -96.88 127.88 -51.41
CA ASN A 311 -95.51 128.38 -51.33
C ASN A 311 -94.90 128.26 -49.92
N GLU A 312 -95.70 128.46 -48.86
CA GLU A 312 -95.25 128.23 -47.47
C GLU A 312 -94.97 126.76 -47.18
N LEU A 313 -95.91 125.87 -47.56
CA LEU A 313 -95.83 124.43 -47.26
C LEU A 313 -94.64 123.76 -47.94
N THR A 314 -94.38 124.09 -49.20
CA THR A 314 -93.36 123.38 -49.99
C THR A 314 -91.93 123.91 -49.78
N LYS A 315 -91.78 125.11 -49.23
CA LYS A 315 -90.50 125.82 -49.04
C LYS A 315 -89.42 125.01 -48.33
N GLU A 316 -89.80 124.25 -47.30
CA GLU A 316 -88.87 123.35 -46.60
C GLU A 316 -88.87 121.95 -47.24
N ALA A 317 -89.98 121.53 -47.85
CA ALA A 317 -90.12 120.24 -48.52
C ALA A 317 -89.16 120.06 -49.71
N VAL A 318 -88.83 121.12 -50.46
CA VAL A 318 -87.80 121.06 -51.51
C VAL A 318 -86.43 120.65 -50.93
N THR A 319 -86.12 121.04 -49.69
CA THR A 319 -84.78 120.84 -49.10
C THR A 319 -84.57 119.47 -48.44
N ILE A 320 -85.64 118.78 -48.06
CA ILE A 320 -85.58 117.43 -47.46
C ILE A 320 -85.57 116.32 -48.52
N ASN A 321 -86.07 116.60 -49.72
CA ASN A 321 -86.09 115.67 -50.85
C ASN A 321 -84.79 115.79 -51.66
N GLN A 322 -83.82 114.94 -51.36
CA GLN A 322 -82.48 114.95 -51.96
C GLN A 322 -82.20 113.63 -52.68
N TYR A 323 -81.74 113.70 -53.92
CA TYR A 323 -81.38 112.53 -54.71
C TYR A 323 -80.29 111.71 -54.01
N GLN A 324 -80.52 110.40 -53.88
CA GLN A 324 -79.57 109.42 -53.40
C GLN A 324 -78.92 108.74 -54.61
N SER A 325 -77.67 109.07 -54.89
CA SER A 325 -76.91 108.50 -56.01
C SER A 325 -76.52 107.05 -55.73
N VAL A 326 -77.00 106.14 -56.59
CA VAL A 326 -76.85 104.67 -56.48
C VAL A 326 -75.65 104.18 -57.29
N THR A 327 -74.51 104.87 -57.11
CA THR A 327 -73.27 104.68 -57.89
C THR A 327 -72.80 103.23 -58.14
N PRO A 328 -72.95 102.22 -57.24
CA PRO A 328 -72.52 100.85 -57.52
C PRO A 328 -73.37 100.13 -58.58
N PHE A 329 -74.61 100.60 -58.77
CA PHE A 329 -75.61 100.01 -59.66
C PHE A 329 -75.62 100.74 -61.01
N ASP A 330 -75.71 102.07 -60.99
CA ASP A 330 -76.15 102.90 -62.12
C ASP A 330 -75.03 103.56 -62.95
N ILE A 331 -73.75 103.30 -62.65
CA ILE A 331 -72.60 103.83 -63.40
C ILE A 331 -72.28 103.02 -64.68
N LYS A 332 -72.89 101.85 -64.88
CA LYS A 332 -72.48 100.90 -65.94
C LYS A 332 -72.83 101.36 -67.36
N ASP A 333 -73.92 102.11 -67.52
CA ASP A 333 -74.43 102.50 -68.84
C ASP A 333 -74.06 103.94 -69.18
N ASN A 334 -73.04 104.06 -70.05
CA ASN A 334 -72.62 105.32 -70.67
C ASN A 334 -73.53 105.64 -71.87
N ILE A 335 -74.31 106.71 -71.77
CA ILE A 335 -75.24 107.17 -72.80
C ILE A 335 -74.56 108.31 -73.60
N GLU A 336 -74.19 108.02 -74.86
CA GLU A 336 -73.43 108.95 -75.72
C GLU A 336 -74.24 110.14 -76.27
N ASP A 337 -75.56 109.99 -76.39
CA ASP A 337 -76.49 111.03 -76.85
C ASP A 337 -77.83 110.79 -76.15
N PRO A 338 -78.30 111.69 -75.26
CA PRO A 338 -79.52 111.47 -74.50
C PRO A 338 -80.77 111.34 -75.38
N ARG A 339 -80.76 111.82 -76.63
CA ARG A 339 -81.87 111.63 -77.61
C ARG A 339 -81.87 110.25 -78.28
N LYS A 340 -81.00 109.33 -77.84
CA LYS A 340 -80.82 107.98 -78.40
C LYS A 340 -80.75 106.92 -77.29
N LEU A 341 -81.64 107.02 -76.31
CA LEU A 341 -81.73 106.00 -75.26
C LEU A 341 -82.11 104.64 -75.87
N SER A 342 -81.68 103.57 -75.21
CA SER A 342 -82.12 102.22 -75.54
C SER A 342 -83.53 101.96 -74.97
N GLU A 343 -84.24 100.95 -75.50
CA GLU A 343 -85.53 100.52 -74.95
C GLU A 343 -85.41 100.16 -73.45
N GLN A 344 -84.29 99.53 -73.06
CA GLN A 344 -83.97 99.24 -71.66
C GLN A 344 -83.79 100.52 -70.84
N ALA A 345 -83.00 101.49 -71.32
CA ALA A 345 -82.75 102.72 -70.59
C ALA A 345 -84.03 103.56 -70.40
N ARG A 346 -84.87 103.67 -71.44
CA ARG A 346 -86.20 104.30 -71.33
C ARG A 346 -87.13 103.57 -70.36
N THR A 347 -87.12 102.23 -70.39
CA THR A 347 -87.91 101.41 -69.46
C THR A 347 -87.48 101.65 -68.02
N GLU A 348 -86.17 101.71 -67.77
CA GLU A 348 -85.60 101.93 -66.44
C GLU A 348 -85.88 103.34 -65.90
N LEU A 349 -85.68 104.38 -66.71
CA LEU A 349 -86.02 105.77 -66.36
C LEU A 349 -87.53 105.96 -66.15
N THR A 350 -88.36 105.30 -66.95
CA THR A 350 -89.82 105.35 -66.81
C THR A 350 -90.27 104.63 -65.54
N LEU A 351 -89.73 103.45 -65.23
CA LEU A 351 -90.07 102.73 -64.00
C LEU A 351 -89.58 103.45 -62.74
N PHE A 352 -88.42 104.09 -62.80
CA PHE A 352 -87.93 104.99 -61.74
C PHE A 352 -88.89 106.18 -61.52
N ALA A 353 -89.34 106.84 -62.59
CA ALA A 353 -90.32 107.91 -62.48
C ALA A 353 -91.70 107.41 -61.98
N VAL A 354 -92.16 106.24 -62.43
CA VAL A 354 -93.42 105.63 -62.00
C VAL A 354 -93.39 105.28 -60.52
N ASP A 355 -92.28 104.77 -59.98
CA ASP A 355 -92.14 104.54 -58.55
C ASP A 355 -92.26 105.84 -57.74
N LEU A 356 -91.44 106.86 -58.07
CA LEU A 356 -91.46 108.17 -57.43
C LEU A 356 -92.86 108.82 -57.48
N LEU A 357 -93.53 108.77 -58.64
CA LEU A 357 -94.90 109.27 -58.81
C LEU A 357 -95.91 108.46 -58.01
N ASN A 358 -95.72 107.14 -57.85
CA ASN A 358 -96.60 106.32 -57.02
C ASN A 358 -96.41 106.56 -55.51
N GLN A 359 -95.21 106.89 -55.04
CA GLN A 359 -95.01 107.40 -53.67
C GLN A 359 -95.85 108.68 -53.44
N VAL A 360 -95.76 109.63 -54.38
CA VAL A 360 -96.52 110.90 -54.37
C VAL A 360 -98.03 110.66 -54.42
N ARG A 361 -98.51 109.80 -55.33
CA ARG A 361 -99.94 109.53 -55.48
C ARG A 361 -100.54 108.71 -54.33
N LYS A 362 -99.75 107.84 -53.69
CA LYS A 362 -100.11 107.20 -52.40
C LYS A 362 -100.33 108.24 -51.31
N ALA A 363 -99.39 109.18 -51.16
CA ALA A 363 -99.52 110.28 -50.18
C ALA A 363 -100.70 111.22 -50.50
N MET A 364 -101.04 111.40 -51.78
CA MET A 364 -102.18 112.20 -52.23
C MET A 364 -103.51 111.41 -52.26
N GLY A 365 -103.51 110.09 -52.05
CA GLY A 365 -104.69 109.23 -52.17
C GLY A 365 -105.35 109.29 -53.55
N THR A 366 -104.55 109.32 -54.62
CA THR A 366 -104.98 109.34 -56.03
C THR A 366 -104.60 108.02 -56.73
N GLN A 367 -105.08 107.80 -57.97
CA GLN A 367 -104.82 106.57 -58.72
C GLN A 367 -103.33 106.44 -59.08
N GLU A 368 -102.71 105.31 -58.72
CA GLU A 368 -101.35 104.98 -59.10
C GLU A 368 -101.15 104.93 -60.63
N VAL A 369 -99.97 105.34 -61.08
CA VAL A 369 -99.54 105.25 -62.48
C VAL A 369 -98.87 103.91 -62.78
N VAL A 370 -98.91 103.52 -64.04
CA VAL A 370 -98.25 102.32 -64.58
C VAL A 370 -97.38 102.68 -65.78
N ALA A 371 -96.34 101.88 -66.04
CA ALA A 371 -95.56 101.95 -67.27
C ALA A 371 -96.06 100.92 -68.27
N ASN A 372 -96.01 101.25 -69.56
CA ASN A 372 -96.15 100.28 -70.65
C ASN A 372 -95.41 100.75 -71.91
N LYS A 373 -95.28 99.85 -72.90
CA LYS A 373 -94.50 100.10 -74.11
C LYS A 373 -95.04 101.26 -74.97
N SER A 374 -96.36 101.44 -75.06
CA SER A 374 -96.95 102.55 -75.82
C SER A 374 -96.74 103.90 -75.15
N ALA A 375 -96.84 104.00 -73.84
CA ALA A 375 -96.53 105.24 -73.10
C ALA A 375 -95.05 105.63 -73.24
N ILE A 376 -94.14 104.65 -73.14
CA ILE A 376 -92.69 104.84 -73.33
C ILE A 376 -92.38 105.30 -74.77
N ALA A 377 -92.94 104.63 -75.78
CA ALA A 377 -92.73 105.00 -77.19
C ALA A 377 -93.39 106.35 -77.54
N PHE A 378 -94.48 106.72 -76.88
CA PHE A 378 -95.11 108.04 -77.00
C PHE A 378 -94.19 109.14 -76.44
N ALA A 379 -93.53 108.91 -75.30
CA ALA A 379 -92.53 109.82 -74.76
C ALA A 379 -91.29 109.97 -75.67
N ASP A 380 -90.77 108.85 -76.19
CA ASP A 380 -89.66 108.79 -77.16
C ASP A 380 -89.95 109.61 -78.43
N GLU A 381 -91.12 109.42 -79.04
CA GLU A 381 -91.49 110.15 -80.25
C GLU A 381 -91.78 111.65 -79.96
N VAL A 382 -92.42 112.00 -78.83
CA VAL A 382 -92.60 113.42 -78.44
C VAL A 382 -91.25 114.11 -78.18
N ALA A 383 -90.32 113.45 -77.49
CA ALA A 383 -88.99 113.98 -77.21
C ALA A 383 -88.17 114.22 -78.49
N ASN A 384 -88.23 113.27 -79.44
CA ASN A 384 -87.51 113.36 -80.72
C ASN A 384 -88.17 114.30 -81.75
N THR A 385 -89.50 114.44 -81.74
CA THR A 385 -90.22 115.35 -82.65
C THR A 385 -90.19 116.81 -82.18
N SER A 386 -90.08 117.06 -80.88
CA SER A 386 -90.03 118.40 -80.27
C SER A 386 -88.84 119.25 -80.73
N LYS A 387 -89.11 120.36 -81.42
CA LYS A 387 -88.11 121.30 -81.98
C LYS A 387 -88.17 122.68 -81.32
N VAL A 388 -89.30 123.06 -80.72
CA VAL A 388 -89.42 124.28 -79.90
C VAL A 388 -88.48 124.20 -78.69
N SER A 389 -87.84 125.32 -78.35
CA SER A 389 -86.89 125.42 -77.23
C SER A 389 -87.44 126.34 -76.13
N GLY A 390 -87.32 125.91 -74.87
CA GLY A 390 -87.75 126.67 -73.68
C GLY A 390 -89.23 126.52 -73.30
N TYR A 391 -90.05 125.87 -74.14
CA TYR A 391 -91.48 125.66 -73.92
C TYR A 391 -91.93 124.32 -74.53
N HIS A 392 -93.15 123.86 -74.19
CA HIS A 392 -93.80 122.72 -74.83
C HIS A 392 -93.92 122.91 -76.35
N ASP A 393 -93.67 121.84 -77.11
CA ASP A 393 -93.91 121.82 -78.55
C ASP A 393 -95.32 121.29 -78.83
N VAL A 394 -96.34 122.13 -78.62
CA VAL A 394 -97.75 121.72 -78.70
C VAL A 394 -98.16 121.20 -80.09
N ALA A 395 -97.41 121.53 -81.15
CA ALA A 395 -97.61 120.93 -82.46
C ALA A 395 -97.13 119.47 -82.47
N ALA A 396 -95.87 119.24 -82.10
CA ALA A 396 -95.29 117.89 -82.01
C ALA A 396 -96.10 116.97 -81.07
N ILE A 397 -96.50 117.47 -79.89
CA ILE A 397 -97.31 116.71 -78.92
C ILE A 397 -98.65 116.25 -79.53
N ASN A 398 -99.35 117.12 -80.27
CA ASN A 398 -100.65 116.78 -80.88
C ASN A 398 -100.51 115.90 -82.14
N GLU A 399 -99.51 116.16 -82.99
CA GLU A 399 -99.23 115.31 -84.16
C GLU A 399 -98.88 113.88 -83.72
N THR A 400 -98.04 113.74 -82.70
CA THR A 400 -97.67 112.43 -82.13
C THR A 400 -98.84 111.79 -81.39
N ALA A 401 -99.66 112.54 -80.65
CA ALA A 401 -100.85 112.00 -79.99
C ALA A 401 -101.81 111.32 -80.99
N ILE A 402 -102.06 111.95 -82.16
CA ILE A 402 -102.87 111.35 -83.23
C ILE A 402 -102.23 110.05 -83.73
N ALA A 403 -100.91 110.02 -83.94
CA ALA A 403 -100.20 108.83 -84.43
C ALA A 403 -100.28 107.63 -83.45
N PHE A 404 -100.41 107.90 -82.15
CA PHE A 404 -100.58 106.91 -81.09
C PHE A 404 -102.06 106.61 -80.76
N GLY A 405 -103.03 107.14 -81.53
CA GLY A 405 -104.47 106.88 -81.30
C GLY A 405 -105.06 107.62 -80.09
N LEU A 406 -104.42 108.71 -79.66
CA LEU A 406 -104.81 109.53 -78.51
C LEU A 406 -105.59 110.79 -78.94
N GLU A 407 -106.23 111.45 -77.98
CA GLU A 407 -106.94 112.71 -78.17
C GLU A 407 -105.97 113.86 -78.52
N SER A 408 -106.36 114.72 -79.46
CA SER A 408 -105.59 115.92 -79.81
C SER A 408 -106.48 117.16 -79.74
N PHE A 409 -105.98 118.24 -79.17
CA PHE A 409 -106.67 119.53 -79.10
C PHE A 409 -105.72 120.66 -79.54
N GLU A 410 -105.97 121.18 -80.74
CA GLU A 410 -105.07 122.08 -81.46
C GLU A 410 -104.66 123.31 -80.61
N GLY A 411 -103.36 123.46 -80.38
CA GLY A 411 -102.78 124.56 -79.59
C GLY A 411 -102.67 124.31 -78.08
N TYR A 412 -103.09 123.16 -77.57
CA TYR A 412 -103.03 122.81 -76.14
C TYR A 412 -102.12 121.60 -75.88
N ASN A 413 -101.55 121.55 -74.68
CA ASN A 413 -100.87 120.37 -74.16
C ASN A 413 -101.83 119.61 -73.22
N LEU A 414 -101.98 118.30 -73.42
CA LEU A 414 -102.77 117.40 -72.56
C LEU A 414 -101.92 116.32 -71.86
N TYR A 415 -100.63 116.21 -72.21
CA TYR A 415 -99.84 115.00 -71.90
C TYR A 415 -98.47 115.26 -71.25
N GLU A 416 -97.76 116.32 -71.65
CA GLU A 416 -96.35 116.52 -71.30
C GLU A 416 -96.18 117.35 -70.03
N ASN A 417 -95.49 116.81 -69.02
CA ASN A 417 -94.84 117.58 -67.97
C ASN A 417 -93.36 117.72 -68.37
N LEU A 418 -92.89 118.95 -68.62
CA LEU A 418 -91.60 119.21 -69.29
C LEU A 418 -90.54 119.78 -68.34
N GLY A 419 -89.55 118.95 -67.98
CA GLY A 419 -88.35 119.40 -67.28
C GLY A 419 -87.36 120.06 -68.24
N ILE A 420 -86.76 121.18 -67.85
CA ILE A 420 -85.75 121.90 -68.67
C ILE A 420 -84.59 122.31 -67.77
N GLY A 421 -83.36 121.94 -68.16
CA GLY A 421 -82.12 122.33 -67.47
C GLY A 421 -81.69 121.42 -66.31
N TYR A 422 -82.37 120.30 -66.08
CA TYR A 422 -82.07 119.35 -64.99
C TYR A 422 -80.90 118.38 -65.28
N PHE A 423 -80.31 118.43 -66.47
CA PHE A 423 -79.05 117.77 -66.79
C PHE A 423 -78.32 118.52 -67.92
N ASP A 424 -76.99 118.33 -68.01
CA ASP A 424 -76.17 118.84 -69.12
C ASP A 424 -76.21 117.83 -70.30
N PRO A 425 -76.70 118.24 -71.50
CA PRO A 425 -76.77 117.36 -72.67
C PRO A 425 -75.45 117.28 -73.46
N THR A 426 -74.38 117.93 -73.02
CA THR A 426 -73.11 118.08 -73.77
C THR A 426 -71.97 117.17 -73.31
N GLY A 427 -72.30 115.91 -72.99
CA GLY A 427 -71.32 114.87 -72.68
C GLY A 427 -71.92 113.46 -72.74
N ILE A 428 -71.11 112.47 -72.36
CA ILE A 428 -71.63 111.16 -71.99
C ILE A 428 -72.35 111.33 -70.65
N VAL A 429 -73.64 110.98 -70.61
CA VAL A 429 -74.43 110.95 -69.36
C VAL A 429 -74.53 109.51 -68.84
N THR A 430 -74.63 109.34 -67.52
CA THR A 430 -74.88 108.03 -66.90
C THR A 430 -76.36 107.83 -66.59
N MET A 431 -76.77 106.59 -66.34
CA MET A 431 -78.11 106.29 -65.82
C MET A 431 -78.40 107.05 -64.52
N ASP A 432 -77.44 107.06 -63.58
CA ASP A 432 -77.54 107.79 -62.31
C ASP A 432 -77.78 109.30 -62.52
N PHE A 433 -77.13 109.93 -63.51
CA PHE A 433 -77.28 111.36 -63.80
C PHE A 433 -78.62 111.70 -64.46
N LEU A 434 -79.17 110.81 -65.30
CA LEU A 434 -80.53 110.98 -65.84
C LEU A 434 -81.60 110.73 -64.77
N LYS A 435 -81.40 109.76 -63.86
CA LYS A 435 -82.27 109.55 -62.69
C LYS A 435 -82.21 110.74 -61.72
N GLU A 436 -81.03 111.31 -61.46
CA GLU A 436 -80.90 112.56 -60.71
C GLU A 436 -81.72 113.68 -61.37
N GLY A 437 -81.56 113.88 -62.68
CA GLY A 437 -82.31 114.88 -63.43
C GLY A 437 -83.83 114.68 -63.34
N ILE A 438 -84.32 113.42 -63.46
CA ILE A 438 -85.75 113.08 -63.32
C ILE A 438 -86.23 113.37 -61.91
N TYR A 439 -85.49 112.95 -60.88
CA TYR A 439 -85.84 113.21 -59.48
C TYR A 439 -85.92 114.71 -59.20
N GLN A 440 -84.90 115.48 -59.60
CA GLN A 440 -84.89 116.94 -59.44
C GLN A 440 -86.02 117.63 -60.22
N ALA A 441 -86.35 117.16 -61.43
CA ALA A 441 -87.47 117.67 -62.22
C ALA A 441 -88.81 117.42 -61.51
N ILE A 442 -89.09 116.18 -61.08
CA ILE A 442 -90.31 115.80 -60.37
C ILE A 442 -90.44 116.59 -59.06
N ILE A 443 -89.36 116.70 -58.27
CA ILE A 443 -89.35 117.47 -57.02
C ILE A 443 -89.66 118.95 -57.26
N ASN A 444 -89.09 119.60 -58.27
CA ASN A 444 -89.41 121.00 -58.57
C ASN A 444 -90.84 121.16 -59.14
N MET A 445 -91.29 120.23 -60.00
CA MET A 445 -92.66 120.21 -60.52
C MET A 445 -93.72 120.00 -59.45
N LEU A 446 -93.41 119.31 -58.35
CA LEU A 446 -94.33 119.13 -57.23
C LEU A 446 -94.22 120.26 -56.20
N LEU A 447 -93.01 120.71 -55.87
CA LEU A 447 -92.75 121.52 -54.67
C LEU A 447 -92.28 122.96 -54.97
N ASN A 448 -92.06 123.31 -56.24
CA ASN A 448 -91.51 124.62 -56.64
C ASN A 448 -92.21 125.19 -57.90
N ASP A 449 -93.47 124.83 -58.12
CA ASP A 449 -94.18 125.02 -59.40
C ASP A 449 -95.02 126.33 -59.47
N ASN A 450 -94.67 127.30 -58.63
CA ASN A 450 -95.38 128.58 -58.47
C ASN A 450 -95.58 129.36 -59.78
N ASP A 451 -94.55 129.36 -60.63
CA ASP A 451 -94.50 130.17 -61.86
C ASP A 451 -95.29 129.52 -63.00
N SER A 452 -95.35 128.17 -63.03
CA SER A 452 -96.28 127.39 -63.85
C SER A 452 -97.72 127.42 -63.33
N ASN A 453 -97.98 128.16 -62.25
CA ASN A 453 -99.27 128.19 -61.54
C ASN A 453 -99.72 126.82 -61.02
N TRP A 454 -98.77 126.01 -60.51
CA TRP A 454 -98.95 124.67 -59.96
C TRP A 454 -99.53 123.64 -60.95
N GLY A 455 -99.32 123.88 -62.26
CA GLY A 455 -99.74 123.03 -63.38
C GLY A 455 -99.20 121.61 -63.30
N HIS A 456 -97.88 121.48 -63.16
CA HIS A 456 -97.23 120.17 -63.11
C HIS A 456 -97.52 119.47 -61.78
N ALA A 457 -97.56 120.24 -60.68
CA ALA A 457 -97.87 119.72 -59.35
C ALA A 457 -99.23 119.01 -59.32
N PHE A 458 -100.24 119.61 -59.96
CA PHE A 458 -101.60 119.07 -60.06
C PHE A 458 -101.67 117.83 -60.97
N SER A 459 -100.99 117.87 -62.13
CA SER A 459 -100.93 116.76 -63.09
C SER A 459 -100.21 115.51 -62.52
N LEU A 460 -98.99 115.69 -62.02
CA LEU A 460 -98.17 114.59 -61.50
C LEU A 460 -98.81 113.93 -60.26
N ALA A 461 -99.41 114.73 -59.38
CA ALA A 461 -100.16 114.24 -58.22
C ALA A 461 -101.45 113.49 -58.58
N GLY A 462 -101.86 113.43 -59.85
CA GLY A 462 -103.07 112.73 -60.28
C GLY A 462 -104.36 113.42 -59.85
N LEU A 463 -104.38 114.75 -59.86
CA LEU A 463 -105.59 115.55 -59.59
C LEU A 463 -106.19 116.07 -60.90
N GLY A 464 -107.51 116.12 -60.97
CA GLY A 464 -108.25 116.56 -62.17
C GLY A 464 -108.20 115.53 -63.30
N ASP A 465 -107.61 115.90 -64.42
CA ASP A 465 -107.44 115.01 -65.57
C ASP A 465 -106.20 114.12 -65.36
N ALA A 466 -106.39 113.06 -64.56
CA ALA A 466 -105.31 112.25 -64.04
C ALA A 466 -104.82 111.22 -65.06
N SER A 467 -103.56 111.35 -65.49
CA SER A 467 -102.87 110.34 -66.29
C SER A 467 -102.76 109.00 -65.54
N HIS A 468 -102.89 107.88 -66.27
CA HIS A 468 -102.76 106.52 -65.75
C HIS A 468 -101.48 105.85 -66.28
N TYR A 469 -101.21 105.98 -67.57
CA TYR A 469 -100.01 105.45 -68.22
C TYR A 469 -98.92 106.53 -68.29
N ILE A 470 -97.72 106.24 -67.81
CA ILE A 470 -96.56 107.15 -67.84
C ILE A 470 -95.48 106.59 -68.77
N GLY A 471 -94.88 107.48 -69.57
CA GLY A 471 -93.62 107.26 -70.27
C GLY A 471 -92.67 108.42 -69.98
N VAL A 472 -91.36 108.11 -69.85
CA VAL A 472 -90.31 109.13 -69.70
C VAL A 472 -89.20 108.91 -70.71
N ASP A 473 -88.82 109.99 -71.40
CA ASP A 473 -87.63 110.05 -72.25
C ASP A 473 -86.83 111.34 -71.99
N ALA A 474 -85.57 111.34 -72.38
CA ALA A 474 -84.66 112.48 -72.24
C ALA A 474 -84.25 113.01 -73.63
N GLY A 475 -83.98 114.30 -73.72
CA GLY A 475 -83.59 114.90 -75.00
C GLY A 475 -83.03 116.30 -74.85
N TYR A 476 -82.86 117.00 -75.98
CA TYR A 476 -82.54 118.44 -75.98
C TYR A 476 -82.86 119.09 -77.32
N ALA A 477 -83.44 120.29 -77.27
CA ALA A 477 -83.68 121.14 -78.44
C ALA A 477 -82.52 122.14 -78.69
N ASN A 478 -81.65 122.37 -77.70
CA ASN A 478 -80.43 123.18 -77.82
C ASN A 478 -79.30 122.55 -76.97
N PRO A 479 -78.02 122.74 -77.30
CA PRO A 479 -76.89 122.11 -76.60
C PRO A 479 -76.50 122.89 -75.33
N ILE A 480 -77.48 123.29 -74.52
CA ILE A 480 -77.28 124.01 -73.25
C ILE A 480 -78.23 123.44 -72.18
N ASN A 481 -79.50 123.24 -72.53
CA ASN A 481 -80.52 122.75 -71.61
C ASN A 481 -80.98 121.33 -71.99
N GLY A 482 -80.66 120.33 -71.16
CA GLY A 482 -81.29 119.02 -71.22
C GLY A 482 -82.81 119.14 -70.97
N ARG A 483 -83.59 118.27 -71.60
CA ARG A 483 -85.04 118.17 -71.48
C ARG A 483 -85.45 116.81 -70.96
N ILE A 484 -86.41 116.79 -70.05
CA ILE A 484 -87.01 115.56 -69.50
C ILE A 484 -88.49 115.60 -69.84
N HIS A 485 -88.94 114.62 -70.60
CA HIS A 485 -90.27 114.55 -71.16
C HIS A 485 -91.07 113.50 -70.39
N ILE A 486 -91.86 113.94 -69.40
CA ILE A 486 -92.72 113.06 -68.59
C ILE A 486 -94.13 113.10 -69.21
N LEU A 487 -94.43 112.12 -70.06
CA LEU A 487 -95.71 112.00 -70.76
C LEU A 487 -96.68 111.15 -69.94
N GLY A 488 -97.87 111.66 -69.70
CA GLY A 488 -98.93 110.96 -68.98
C GLY A 488 -100.23 110.89 -69.77
N VAL A 489 -100.77 109.69 -69.99
CA VAL A 489 -102.00 109.44 -70.75
C VAL A 489 -103.11 108.96 -69.81
N ALA A 490 -104.26 109.63 -69.80
CA ALA A 490 -105.46 109.21 -69.08
C ALA A 490 -106.32 108.25 -69.93
N ASP A 491 -107.04 107.31 -69.30
CA ASP A 491 -107.82 106.28 -70.00
C ASP A 491 -108.83 106.83 -71.00
N HIS A 492 -109.49 107.96 -70.69
CA HIS A 492 -110.49 108.58 -71.58
C HIS A 492 -109.88 109.34 -72.77
N HIS A 493 -108.59 109.64 -72.76
CA HIS A 493 -107.89 110.24 -73.91
C HIS A 493 -107.51 109.20 -74.97
N ILE A 494 -107.49 107.91 -74.65
CA ILE A 494 -107.25 106.84 -75.63
C ILE A 494 -108.48 106.70 -76.52
N LYS A 495 -108.36 107.00 -77.83
CA LYS A 495 -109.46 106.90 -78.81
C LYS A 495 -109.36 105.65 -79.67
N GLU A 496 -108.15 105.17 -79.92
CA GLU A 496 -107.90 103.92 -80.65
C GLU A 496 -106.93 103.00 -79.88
N SER A 497 -107.49 102.09 -79.08
CA SER A 497 -106.73 101.10 -78.28
C SER A 497 -106.08 99.98 -79.12
N SER A 498 -106.06 100.10 -80.45
CA SER A 498 -105.21 99.32 -81.36
C SER A 498 -103.86 99.99 -81.64
N LEU A 499 -103.69 101.26 -81.27
CA LEU A 499 -102.45 102.04 -81.43
C LEU A 499 -101.77 102.34 -80.09
N PHE A 500 -102.54 102.40 -79.00
CA PHE A 500 -102.03 102.51 -77.63
C PHE A 500 -102.32 101.25 -76.82
N ASP A 501 -101.27 100.56 -76.37
CA ASP A 501 -101.36 99.46 -75.42
C ASP A 501 -101.82 99.99 -74.04
N ILE A 502 -102.64 99.19 -73.35
CA ILE A 502 -103.21 99.49 -72.03
C ILE A 502 -102.83 98.44 -70.98
N ASN A 503 -102.06 97.42 -71.34
CA ASN A 503 -101.56 96.43 -70.40
C ASN A 503 -100.45 97.05 -69.53
N ALA A 504 -100.56 96.90 -68.22
CA ALA A 504 -99.51 97.27 -67.27
C ALA A 504 -98.51 96.10 -67.13
N ASP A 505 -97.77 95.79 -68.20
CA ASP A 505 -96.83 94.66 -68.24
C ASP A 505 -95.45 94.99 -67.63
N LEU A 506 -95.14 96.28 -67.45
CA LEU A 506 -93.91 96.77 -66.84
C LEU A 506 -94.16 97.15 -65.38
N SER A 507 -93.34 96.62 -64.47
CA SER A 507 -93.41 96.87 -63.02
C SER A 507 -92.02 97.15 -62.43
N ALA A 508 -91.96 97.97 -61.38
CA ALA A 508 -90.73 98.24 -60.65
C ALA A 508 -90.32 97.03 -59.78
N ARG A 509 -89.03 96.91 -59.47
CA ARG A 509 -88.50 95.82 -58.63
C ARG A 509 -89.00 95.93 -57.19
N ASN A 510 -89.53 94.83 -56.65
CA ASN A 510 -89.92 94.73 -55.25
C ASN A 510 -88.70 94.31 -54.41
N LEU A 511 -87.83 95.28 -54.09
CA LEU A 511 -86.55 95.02 -53.43
C LEU A 511 -86.71 94.31 -52.06
N ASP A 512 -87.77 94.60 -51.30
CA ASP A 512 -88.06 93.93 -50.02
C ASP A 512 -88.37 92.44 -50.19
N GLU A 513 -89.06 92.04 -51.28
CA GLU A 513 -89.36 90.64 -51.60
C GLU A 513 -88.14 89.91 -52.18
N GLU A 514 -87.31 90.60 -52.97
CA GLU A 514 -85.99 90.10 -53.38
C GLU A 514 -85.10 89.86 -52.16
N LEU A 515 -85.03 90.80 -51.20
CA LEU A 515 -84.25 90.67 -49.97
C LEU A 515 -84.77 89.54 -49.08
N ALA A 516 -86.08 89.45 -48.85
CA ALA A 516 -86.67 88.39 -48.05
C ALA A 516 -86.37 87.00 -48.65
N THR A 517 -86.37 86.88 -49.98
CA THR A 517 -86.00 85.66 -50.71
C THR A 517 -84.50 85.35 -50.56
N ALA A 518 -83.62 86.35 -50.68
CA ALA A 518 -82.17 86.19 -50.50
C ALA A 518 -81.79 85.80 -49.06
N GLN A 519 -82.42 86.42 -48.05
CA GLN A 519 -82.23 86.07 -46.65
C GLN A 519 -82.71 84.63 -46.35
N ALA A 520 -83.78 84.16 -47.00
CA ALA A 520 -84.24 82.78 -46.88
C ALA A 520 -83.25 81.76 -47.47
N ASP A 521 -82.65 82.01 -48.64
CA ASP A 521 -81.59 81.13 -49.16
C ASP A 521 -80.32 81.20 -48.28
N LEU A 522 -79.92 82.38 -47.78
CA LEU A 522 -78.78 82.49 -46.87
C LEU A 522 -78.92 81.59 -45.64
N VAL A 523 -80.10 81.57 -45.00
CA VAL A 523 -80.40 80.67 -43.86
C VAL A 523 -80.35 79.19 -44.30
N GLN A 524 -80.79 78.85 -45.51
CA GLN A 524 -80.61 77.50 -46.05
C GLN A 524 -79.13 77.16 -46.25
N LYS A 525 -78.32 78.10 -46.76
CA LYS A 525 -76.88 77.92 -47.01
C LYS A 525 -76.08 77.81 -45.72
N GLU A 526 -76.43 78.55 -44.66
CA GLU A 526 -75.88 78.38 -43.31
C GLU A 526 -76.14 76.96 -42.75
N ALA A 527 -77.35 76.42 -42.97
CA ALA A 527 -77.69 75.05 -42.56
C ALA A 527 -76.96 73.99 -43.40
N GLU A 528 -76.82 74.20 -44.72
CA GLU A 528 -76.06 73.34 -45.64
C GLU A 528 -74.56 73.33 -45.29
N LEU A 529 -73.99 74.50 -44.98
CA LEU A 529 -72.62 74.67 -44.47
C LEU A 529 -72.43 73.94 -43.14
N THR A 530 -73.28 74.21 -42.14
CA THR A 530 -73.22 73.56 -40.82
C THR A 530 -73.27 72.03 -40.93
N LYS A 531 -74.09 71.50 -41.84
CA LYS A 531 -74.16 70.06 -42.15
C LYS A 531 -72.86 69.55 -42.76
N ALA A 532 -72.31 70.25 -43.76
CA ALA A 532 -71.06 69.88 -44.42
C ALA A 532 -69.86 69.90 -43.45
N THR A 533 -69.77 70.89 -42.57
CA THR A 533 -68.73 70.98 -41.53
C THR A 533 -68.79 69.78 -40.58
N ASN A 534 -69.98 69.45 -40.07
CA ASN A 534 -70.17 68.32 -39.16
C ASN A 534 -69.87 66.97 -39.82
N GLU A 535 -70.28 66.76 -41.07
CA GLU A 535 -69.92 65.55 -41.82
C GLU A 535 -68.41 65.47 -42.05
N ASN A 536 -67.77 66.56 -42.49
CA ASN A 536 -66.32 66.57 -42.71
C ASN A 536 -65.53 66.23 -41.45
N ASN A 537 -65.87 66.86 -40.31
CA ASN A 537 -65.27 66.55 -39.01
C ASN A 537 -65.41 65.05 -38.66
N SER A 538 -66.59 64.46 -38.92
CA SER A 538 -66.82 63.03 -38.72
C SER A 538 -65.97 62.15 -39.68
N ARG A 539 -65.82 62.53 -40.95
CA ARG A 539 -65.00 61.78 -41.92
C ARG A 539 -63.50 61.85 -41.60
N GLN A 540 -62.98 63.01 -41.19
CA GLN A 540 -61.57 63.13 -40.77
C GLN A 540 -61.30 62.29 -39.51
N ALA A 541 -62.14 62.37 -38.48
CA ALA A 541 -62.00 61.55 -37.27
C ALA A 541 -62.03 60.04 -37.57
N ALA A 542 -62.91 59.58 -38.46
CA ALA A 542 -62.98 58.18 -38.89
C ALA A 542 -61.74 57.73 -39.67
N LYS A 543 -61.19 58.60 -40.54
CA LYS A 543 -59.92 58.38 -41.24
C LYS A 543 -58.77 58.21 -40.25
N ASP A 544 -58.64 59.13 -39.28
CA ASP A 544 -57.53 59.13 -38.33
C ASP A 544 -57.61 57.93 -37.37
N GLN A 545 -58.81 57.54 -36.92
CA GLN A 545 -59.04 56.30 -36.17
C GLN A 545 -58.64 55.06 -36.99
N THR A 546 -58.96 55.03 -38.29
CA THR A 546 -58.58 53.93 -39.19
C THR A 546 -57.07 53.89 -39.40
N GLN A 547 -56.39 55.05 -39.41
CA GLN A 547 -54.92 55.11 -39.53
C GLN A 547 -54.21 54.61 -38.26
N GLN A 548 -54.77 54.85 -37.08
CA GLN A 548 -54.32 54.20 -35.84
C GLN A 548 -54.51 52.68 -35.88
N ALA A 549 -55.64 52.20 -36.43
CA ALA A 549 -55.90 50.77 -36.60
C ALA A 549 -54.91 50.10 -37.58
N VAL A 550 -54.45 50.80 -38.63
CA VAL A 550 -53.36 50.34 -39.50
C VAL A 550 -52.07 50.14 -38.69
N GLN A 551 -51.65 51.12 -37.89
CA GLN A 551 -50.44 50.99 -37.07
C GLN A 551 -50.52 49.78 -36.13
N VAL A 552 -51.64 49.61 -35.42
CA VAL A 552 -51.84 48.46 -34.49
C VAL A 552 -51.78 47.11 -35.24
N ALA A 553 -52.34 47.02 -36.45
CA ALA A 553 -52.23 45.81 -37.27
C ALA A 553 -50.80 45.56 -37.78
N GLN A 554 -50.02 46.63 -37.97
CA GLN A 554 -48.63 46.57 -38.40
C GLN A 554 -47.70 46.14 -37.25
N ASP A 555 -47.93 46.65 -36.04
CA ASP A 555 -47.24 46.23 -34.81
C ASP A 555 -47.52 44.75 -34.50
N LYS A 556 -48.78 44.31 -34.61
CA LYS A 556 -49.18 42.89 -34.52
C LYS A 556 -48.42 42.01 -35.52
N LEU A 557 -48.24 42.49 -36.76
CA LEU A 557 -47.52 41.75 -37.79
C LEU A 557 -46.04 41.61 -37.44
N THR A 558 -45.38 42.68 -36.98
CA THR A 558 -44.00 42.61 -36.48
C THR A 558 -43.87 41.63 -35.32
N MET A 559 -44.73 41.71 -34.30
CA MET A 559 -44.73 40.77 -33.17
C MET A 559 -44.91 39.30 -33.61
N ALA A 560 -45.75 39.04 -34.62
CA ALA A 560 -45.92 37.69 -35.17
C ALA A 560 -44.68 37.21 -35.96
N GLN A 561 -44.03 38.12 -36.71
CA GLN A 561 -42.80 37.82 -37.45
C GLN A 561 -41.63 37.55 -36.51
N ASP A 562 -41.45 38.36 -35.47
CA ASP A 562 -40.43 38.19 -34.43
C ASP A 562 -40.62 36.87 -33.69
N LYS A 563 -41.86 36.53 -33.32
CA LYS A 563 -42.20 35.26 -32.69
C LYS A 563 -41.88 34.07 -33.61
N ARG A 564 -42.17 34.15 -34.91
CA ARG A 564 -41.79 33.12 -35.88
C ARG A 564 -40.27 32.99 -35.99
N ALA A 565 -39.55 34.12 -36.08
CA ALA A 565 -38.09 34.14 -36.15
C ALA A 565 -37.45 33.54 -34.88
N ALA A 566 -37.99 33.84 -33.70
CA ALA A 566 -37.51 33.29 -32.43
C ALA A 566 -37.69 31.77 -32.31
N VAL A 567 -38.79 31.20 -32.84
CA VAL A 567 -38.97 29.73 -32.93
C VAL A 567 -38.04 29.13 -34.00
N GLN A 568 -37.91 29.78 -35.15
CA GLN A 568 -37.05 29.32 -36.25
C GLN A 568 -35.56 29.33 -35.88
N ALA A 569 -35.11 30.28 -35.05
CA ALA A 569 -33.74 30.40 -34.56
C ALA A 569 -33.36 29.36 -33.49
N GLN A 570 -34.31 28.64 -32.90
CA GLN A 570 -34.00 27.50 -32.04
C GLN A 570 -33.32 26.41 -32.88
N ALA A 571 -32.19 25.88 -32.41
CA ALA A 571 -31.51 24.77 -33.06
C ALA A 571 -32.30 23.46 -32.91
N LEU A 572 -32.15 22.54 -33.87
CA LEU A 572 -32.67 21.18 -33.75
C LEU A 572 -31.80 20.37 -32.78
N GLN A 573 -32.43 19.65 -31.87
CA GLN A 573 -31.74 18.87 -30.84
C GLN A 573 -31.43 17.44 -31.29
N THR A 574 -32.25 16.87 -32.18
CA THR A 574 -32.16 15.48 -32.64
C THR A 574 -30.77 15.13 -33.20
N PRO A 575 -30.10 15.94 -34.05
CA PRO A 575 -28.79 15.58 -34.61
C PRO A 575 -27.71 15.36 -33.54
N VAL A 576 -27.65 16.25 -32.53
CA VAL A 576 -26.67 16.16 -31.42
C VAL A 576 -26.96 14.94 -30.54
N ALA A 577 -28.24 14.61 -30.33
CA ALA A 577 -28.64 13.42 -29.59
C ALA A 577 -28.36 12.11 -30.37
N GLN A 578 -28.46 12.13 -31.71
CA GLN A 578 -28.07 10.99 -32.55
C GLN A 578 -26.55 10.74 -32.50
N GLU A 579 -25.75 11.79 -32.63
CA GLU A 579 -24.27 11.73 -32.49
C GLU A 579 -23.88 11.21 -31.09
N SER A 580 -24.55 11.71 -30.04
CA SER A 580 -24.34 11.25 -28.65
C SER A 580 -24.75 9.79 -28.41
N LEU A 581 -25.69 9.24 -29.19
CA LEU A 581 -26.07 7.83 -29.12
C LEU A 581 -25.09 6.94 -29.86
N GLU A 582 -24.65 7.35 -31.06
CA GLU A 582 -23.67 6.60 -31.83
C GLU A 582 -22.31 6.54 -31.10
N GLN A 583 -21.89 7.65 -30.49
CA GLN A 583 -20.68 7.69 -29.67
C GLN A 583 -20.78 6.78 -28.42
N ALA A 584 -21.96 6.67 -27.81
CA ALA A 584 -22.20 5.77 -26.69
C ALA A 584 -22.16 4.28 -27.12
N LYS A 585 -22.72 3.96 -28.30
CA LYS A 585 -22.67 2.61 -28.91
C LYS A 585 -21.25 2.18 -29.26
N GLU A 586 -20.46 3.09 -29.84
CA GLU A 586 -19.05 2.83 -30.13
C GLU A 586 -18.24 2.55 -28.85
N ASN A 587 -18.55 3.27 -27.76
CA ASN A 587 -17.93 3.04 -26.45
C ASN A 587 -18.39 1.72 -25.78
N LEU A 588 -19.66 1.32 -25.95
CA LEU A 588 -20.14 0.01 -25.52
C LEU A 588 -19.43 -1.14 -26.24
N LEU A 589 -19.23 -1.03 -27.55
CA LEU A 589 -18.44 -2.00 -28.33
C LEU A 589 -16.99 -2.11 -27.83
N LYS A 590 -16.35 -0.99 -27.52
CA LYS A 590 -15.00 -0.95 -26.94
C LYS A 590 -14.94 -1.62 -25.56
N ALA A 591 -15.90 -1.29 -24.67
CA ALA A 591 -15.97 -1.85 -23.33
C ALA A 591 -16.28 -3.36 -23.33
N GLN A 592 -17.17 -3.83 -24.21
CA GLN A 592 -17.46 -5.25 -24.40
C GLN A 592 -16.20 -6.02 -24.86
N SER A 593 -15.47 -5.49 -25.85
CA SER A 593 -14.21 -6.10 -26.31
C SER A 593 -13.13 -6.14 -25.21
N ALA A 594 -13.02 -5.10 -24.40
CA ALA A 594 -12.11 -5.08 -23.25
C ALA A 594 -12.49 -6.12 -22.18
N TYR A 595 -13.79 -6.26 -21.88
CA TYR A 595 -14.31 -7.27 -20.96
C TYR A 595 -14.05 -8.71 -21.47
N ASP A 596 -14.29 -8.99 -22.74
CA ASP A 596 -14.05 -10.31 -23.33
C ASP A 596 -12.56 -10.67 -23.34
N GLN A 597 -11.68 -9.70 -23.60
CA GLN A 597 -10.23 -9.87 -23.49
C GLN A 597 -9.78 -10.13 -22.04
N ALA A 598 -10.31 -9.37 -21.07
CA ALA A 598 -9.98 -9.57 -19.66
C ALA A 598 -10.49 -10.93 -19.14
N GLN A 599 -11.68 -11.36 -19.54
CA GLN A 599 -12.22 -12.69 -19.25
C GLN A 599 -11.39 -13.81 -19.90
N ALA A 600 -10.87 -13.62 -21.12
CA ALA A 600 -9.93 -14.56 -21.72
C ALA A 600 -8.62 -14.67 -20.91
N ALA A 601 -8.07 -13.53 -20.45
CA ALA A 601 -6.88 -13.50 -19.59
C ALA A 601 -7.12 -14.21 -18.24
N VAL A 602 -8.29 -14.03 -17.59
CA VAL A 602 -8.66 -14.75 -16.36
C VAL A 602 -8.73 -16.27 -16.58
N ARG A 603 -9.28 -16.73 -17.70
CA ARG A 603 -9.30 -18.17 -18.05
C ARG A 603 -7.89 -18.73 -18.28
N GLN A 604 -7.06 -17.99 -19.00
CA GLN A 604 -5.68 -18.41 -19.30
C GLN A 604 -4.80 -18.43 -18.05
N LEU A 605 -4.91 -17.43 -17.19
CA LEU A 605 -4.31 -17.41 -15.84
C LEU A 605 -4.77 -18.61 -15.00
N SER A 606 -6.06 -18.96 -15.03
CA SER A 606 -6.58 -20.09 -14.26
C SER A 606 -5.97 -21.43 -14.70
N ALA A 607 -5.70 -21.58 -16.00
CA ALA A 607 -5.01 -22.75 -16.55
C ALA A 607 -3.50 -22.76 -16.19
N ASP A 608 -2.84 -21.59 -16.24
CA ASP A 608 -1.43 -21.44 -15.86
C ASP A 608 -1.19 -21.73 -14.37
N VAL A 609 -1.99 -21.13 -13.48
CA VAL A 609 -1.97 -21.39 -12.02
C VAL A 609 -2.22 -22.87 -11.71
N LYS A 610 -3.12 -23.54 -12.42
CA LYS A 610 -3.32 -24.99 -12.29
C LYS A 610 -2.06 -25.76 -12.67
N THR A 611 -1.51 -25.50 -13.86
CA THR A 611 -0.33 -26.19 -14.39
C THR A 611 0.89 -26.01 -13.48
N LYS A 612 1.08 -24.80 -12.94
CA LYS A 612 2.18 -24.48 -12.01
C LYS A 612 2.01 -25.13 -10.64
N LYS A 613 0.77 -25.29 -10.14
CA LYS A 613 0.51 -26.10 -8.93
C LYS A 613 0.86 -27.58 -9.14
N GLU A 614 0.47 -28.15 -10.28
CA GLU A 614 0.82 -29.54 -10.62
C GLU A 614 2.34 -29.75 -10.75
N ALA A 615 3.07 -28.76 -11.30
CA ALA A 615 4.54 -28.77 -11.33
C ALA A 615 5.18 -28.66 -9.93
N LEU A 616 4.64 -27.81 -9.05
CA LEU A 616 5.10 -27.66 -7.66
C LEU A 616 4.92 -28.94 -6.84
N GLU A 617 3.75 -29.59 -6.91
CA GLU A 617 3.52 -30.86 -6.20
C GLU A 617 4.43 -31.98 -6.74
N LYS A 618 4.69 -32.00 -8.06
CA LYS A 618 5.68 -32.92 -8.64
C LYS A 618 7.10 -32.66 -8.12
N ALA A 619 7.51 -31.40 -7.96
CA ALA A 619 8.81 -31.06 -7.37
C ALA A 619 8.92 -31.50 -5.90
N LYS A 620 7.86 -31.31 -5.09
CA LYS A 620 7.80 -31.78 -3.70
C LYS A 620 7.90 -33.31 -3.60
N ALA A 621 7.21 -34.04 -4.47
CA ALA A 621 7.30 -35.50 -4.54
C ALA A 621 8.71 -35.97 -4.94
N GLN A 622 9.36 -35.27 -5.86
CA GLN A 622 10.74 -35.53 -6.26
C GLN A 622 11.72 -35.34 -5.08
N LEU A 623 11.54 -34.27 -4.29
CA LEU A 623 12.34 -33.99 -3.08
C LEU A 623 12.20 -35.10 -2.04
N ALA A 624 10.98 -35.46 -1.65
CA ALA A 624 10.74 -36.54 -0.68
C ALA A 624 11.36 -37.88 -1.12
N GLN A 625 11.43 -38.15 -2.43
CA GLN A 625 12.13 -39.32 -2.96
C GLN A 625 13.65 -39.25 -2.78
N GLN A 626 14.28 -38.08 -2.97
CA GLN A 626 15.72 -37.91 -2.74
C GLN A 626 16.07 -37.98 -1.24
N GLU A 627 15.24 -37.39 -0.38
CA GLU A 627 15.42 -37.46 1.08
C GLU A 627 15.33 -38.92 1.58
N ALA A 628 14.41 -39.73 1.03
CA ALA A 628 14.35 -41.16 1.33
C ALA A 628 15.62 -41.92 0.86
N ALA A 629 16.14 -41.60 -0.33
CA ALA A 629 17.36 -42.21 -0.86
C ALA A 629 18.61 -41.85 -0.03
N PHE A 630 18.73 -40.60 0.41
CA PHE A 630 19.82 -40.13 1.28
C PHE A 630 19.82 -40.85 2.65
N ASN A 631 18.64 -41.03 3.25
CA ASN A 631 18.51 -41.80 4.49
C ASN A 631 18.88 -43.28 4.32
N GLN A 632 18.55 -43.90 3.18
CA GLN A 632 19.01 -45.26 2.86
C GLN A 632 20.54 -45.31 2.68
N ALA A 633 21.15 -44.35 2.00
CA ALA A 633 22.59 -44.28 1.81
C ALA A 633 23.36 -44.17 3.14
N GLN A 634 22.88 -43.35 4.08
CA GLN A 634 23.43 -43.27 5.44
C GLN A 634 23.27 -44.59 6.20
N THR A 635 22.11 -45.23 6.12
CA THR A 635 21.85 -46.51 6.81
C THR A 635 22.81 -47.61 6.33
N ALA A 636 23.05 -47.67 5.02
CA ALA A 636 24.02 -48.60 4.43
C ALA A 636 25.47 -48.28 4.84
N LEU A 637 25.86 -46.99 4.90
CA LEU A 637 27.18 -46.60 5.41
C LEU A 637 27.39 -47.08 6.87
N GLN A 638 26.40 -46.88 7.74
CA GLN A 638 26.49 -47.28 9.13
C GLN A 638 26.59 -48.82 9.30
N ALA A 639 25.98 -49.60 8.40
CA ALA A 639 26.12 -51.05 8.37
C ALA A 639 27.55 -51.48 8.02
N GLU A 640 28.15 -50.89 6.98
CA GLU A 640 29.53 -51.21 6.56
C GLU A 640 30.58 -50.73 7.57
N GLU A 641 30.36 -49.61 8.26
CA GLU A 641 31.23 -49.17 9.38
C GLU A 641 31.13 -50.13 10.59
N THR A 642 29.96 -50.70 10.85
CA THR A 642 29.77 -51.72 11.89
C THR A 642 30.48 -53.03 11.52
N LYS A 643 30.41 -53.43 10.24
CA LYS A 643 31.09 -54.61 9.67
C LYS A 643 32.62 -54.44 9.74
N LEU A 644 33.13 -53.23 9.49
CA LEU A 644 34.54 -52.86 9.68
C LEU A 644 35.02 -53.01 11.12
N ALA A 645 34.25 -52.52 12.10
CA ALA A 645 34.59 -52.66 13.51
C ALA A 645 34.70 -54.14 13.93
N SER A 646 33.76 -54.99 13.46
CA SER A 646 33.77 -56.44 13.72
C SER A 646 35.00 -57.14 13.11
N LEU A 647 35.38 -56.80 11.88
CA LEU A 647 36.58 -57.39 11.25
C LEU A 647 37.88 -56.95 11.93
N LYS A 648 37.95 -55.71 12.44
CA LYS A 648 39.12 -55.24 13.20
C LYS A 648 39.32 -56.00 14.52
N ALA A 649 38.23 -56.39 15.21
CA ALA A 649 38.34 -57.24 16.40
C ALA A 649 38.94 -58.62 16.10
N LYS A 650 38.57 -59.23 14.95
CA LYS A 650 39.10 -60.54 14.53
C LYS A 650 40.60 -60.54 14.22
N VAL A 651 41.18 -59.38 13.86
CA VAL A 651 42.64 -59.25 13.71
C VAL A 651 43.33 -59.39 15.09
N THR A 652 42.74 -58.83 16.14
CA THR A 652 43.24 -58.99 17.52
C THR A 652 43.14 -60.45 17.99
N GLU A 653 41.98 -61.10 17.81
CA GLU A 653 41.78 -62.52 18.16
C GLU A 653 42.80 -63.45 17.43
N ALA A 654 43.11 -63.16 16.17
CA ALA A 654 44.08 -63.92 15.39
C ALA A 654 45.54 -63.67 15.81
N GLN A 655 45.87 -62.46 16.28
CA GLN A 655 47.20 -62.14 16.84
C GLN A 655 47.41 -62.87 18.18
N GLU A 656 46.47 -62.77 19.12
CA GLU A 656 46.54 -63.46 20.41
C GLU A 656 46.66 -64.99 20.23
N SER A 657 45.97 -65.55 19.23
CA SER A 657 46.06 -66.96 18.87
C SER A 657 47.43 -67.37 18.32
N LEU A 658 48.13 -66.47 17.62
CA LEU A 658 49.49 -66.70 17.11
C LEU A 658 50.52 -66.66 18.25
N ASP A 659 50.40 -65.69 19.15
CA ASP A 659 51.31 -65.50 20.28
C ASP A 659 51.28 -66.72 21.22
N GLN A 660 50.09 -67.27 21.48
CA GLN A 660 49.91 -68.52 22.25
C GLN A 660 50.59 -69.73 21.58
N ALA A 661 50.48 -69.88 20.26
CA ALA A 661 51.11 -70.99 19.54
C ALA A 661 52.65 -70.90 19.59
N GLN A 662 53.22 -69.69 19.57
CA GLN A 662 54.66 -69.47 19.72
C GLN A 662 55.15 -69.88 21.12
N MET A 663 54.41 -69.55 22.18
CA MET A 663 54.74 -69.98 23.56
C MET A 663 54.72 -71.50 23.72
N ALA A 664 53.77 -72.19 23.08
CA ALA A 664 53.69 -73.64 23.09
C ALA A 664 54.91 -74.31 22.42
N LEU A 665 55.39 -73.74 21.31
CA LEU A 665 56.56 -74.24 20.58
C LEU A 665 57.86 -74.19 21.41
N GLU A 666 58.14 -73.08 22.11
CA GLU A 666 59.33 -73.00 22.98
C GLU A 666 59.24 -73.92 24.20
N THR A 667 58.02 -74.16 24.70
CA THR A 667 57.77 -75.14 25.77
C THR A 667 58.12 -76.56 25.30
N ALA A 668 57.68 -76.96 24.10
CA ALA A 668 57.97 -78.28 23.53
C ALA A 668 59.47 -78.52 23.30
N LYS A 669 60.18 -77.55 22.70
CA LYS A 669 61.65 -77.59 22.50
C LYS A 669 62.42 -77.79 23.80
N THR A 670 61.94 -77.16 24.89
CA THR A 670 62.57 -77.26 26.21
C THR A 670 62.39 -78.66 26.81
N GLY A 671 61.20 -79.24 26.66
CA GLY A 671 60.89 -80.60 27.14
C GLY A 671 61.68 -81.71 26.43
N LEU A 672 62.00 -81.53 25.14
CA LEU A 672 62.82 -82.47 24.36
C LEU A 672 64.24 -82.60 24.93
N LYS A 673 64.95 -81.47 25.08
CA LYS A 673 66.35 -81.44 25.58
C LYS A 673 66.54 -82.12 26.94
N ALA A 674 65.54 -82.04 27.81
CA ALA A 674 65.60 -82.65 29.15
C ALA A 674 65.65 -84.18 29.09
N LYS A 675 65.02 -84.81 28.09
CA LYS A 675 65.00 -86.27 27.93
C LYS A 675 66.29 -86.81 27.29
N GLU A 676 66.83 -86.08 26.31
CA GLU A 676 68.11 -86.39 25.67
C GLU A 676 69.25 -86.49 26.69
N ALA A 677 69.28 -85.59 27.67
CA ALA A 677 70.26 -85.60 28.76
C ALA A 677 70.11 -86.79 29.73
N TYR A 678 68.89 -87.33 29.91
CA TYR A 678 68.63 -88.45 30.81
C TYR A 678 69.08 -89.79 30.21
N LEU A 679 68.90 -89.97 28.88
CA LEU A 679 69.37 -91.15 28.15
C LEU A 679 70.89 -91.37 28.32
N LEU A 680 71.67 -90.30 28.24
CA LEU A 680 73.12 -90.33 28.37
C LEU A 680 73.59 -90.79 29.77
N ALA A 681 72.82 -90.45 30.82
CA ALA A 681 73.16 -90.82 32.20
C ALA A 681 72.96 -92.32 32.48
N LEU A 682 71.98 -92.96 31.83
CA LEU A 682 71.71 -94.40 31.96
C LEU A 682 72.79 -95.25 31.27
N GLN A 683 73.31 -94.80 30.12
CA GLN A 683 74.31 -95.56 29.34
C GLN A 683 75.66 -95.75 30.07
N GLU A 684 76.07 -94.79 30.92
CA GLU A 684 77.32 -94.86 31.70
C GLU A 684 77.19 -95.62 33.04
N ALA A 685 75.98 -96.03 33.44
CA ALA A 685 75.74 -96.61 34.77
C ALA A 685 76.47 -97.95 35.05
N PRO A 686 76.50 -98.96 34.14
CA PRO A 686 77.12 -100.26 34.43
C PRO A 686 78.62 -100.16 34.77
N LYS A 687 79.32 -99.29 34.03
CA LYS A 687 80.77 -99.06 34.12
C LYS A 687 81.18 -98.45 35.46
N ARG A 688 80.29 -97.68 36.10
CA ARG A 688 80.49 -97.09 37.43
C ARG A 688 80.36 -98.11 38.56
N LEU A 689 79.43 -99.06 38.44
CA LEU A 689 79.24 -100.12 39.43
C LEU A 689 80.45 -101.05 39.55
N GLU A 690 81.03 -101.44 38.42
CA GLU A 690 82.18 -102.35 38.40
C GLU A 690 83.41 -101.72 39.09
N GLN A 691 83.67 -100.44 38.83
CA GLN A 691 84.72 -99.67 39.50
C GLN A 691 84.51 -99.54 41.02
N ALA A 692 83.26 -99.41 41.48
CA ALA A 692 82.95 -99.34 42.91
C ALA A 692 83.27 -100.64 43.65
N LYS A 693 83.01 -101.80 43.02
CA LYS A 693 83.24 -103.12 43.64
C LYS A 693 84.74 -103.44 43.83
N VAL A 694 85.59 -103.01 42.91
CA VAL A 694 87.06 -103.13 43.04
C VAL A 694 87.57 -102.39 44.29
N ASN A 695 87.05 -101.20 44.56
CA ASN A 695 87.52 -100.36 45.66
C ASN A 695 87.14 -100.92 47.05
N LEU A 696 85.99 -101.61 47.15
CA LEU A 696 85.51 -102.21 48.41
C LEU A 696 86.44 -103.31 48.92
N GLU A 697 86.85 -104.23 48.05
CA GLU A 697 87.68 -105.38 48.46
C GLU A 697 89.12 -104.93 48.80
N LEU A 698 89.59 -103.83 48.19
CA LEU A 698 90.89 -103.21 48.50
C LEU A 698 90.92 -102.61 49.92
N ALA A 699 89.85 -101.94 50.35
CA ALA A 699 89.73 -101.40 51.72
C ALA A 699 89.61 -102.49 52.80
N LYS A 700 89.11 -103.66 52.41
CA LYS A 700 88.87 -104.83 53.29
C LYS A 700 90.18 -105.51 53.72
N ASP A 701 91.12 -105.68 52.78
CA ASP A 701 92.44 -106.25 53.08
C ASP A 701 93.29 -105.31 53.94
N GLN A 702 93.22 -103.99 53.71
CA GLN A 702 93.91 -102.99 54.53
C GLN A 702 93.44 -103.05 56.01
N LEU A 703 92.13 -103.21 56.25
CA LEU A 703 91.58 -103.32 57.61
C LEU A 703 92.12 -104.55 58.35
N LYS A 704 92.35 -105.66 57.63
CA LYS A 704 92.92 -106.89 58.19
C LYS A 704 94.40 -106.70 58.60
N GLN A 705 95.18 -105.93 57.84
CA GLN A 705 96.57 -105.65 58.17
C GLN A 705 96.70 -104.76 59.42
N ALA A 706 95.89 -103.70 59.52
CA ALA A 706 95.94 -102.79 60.68
C ALA A 706 95.50 -103.47 61.99
N LEU A 707 94.53 -104.40 61.94
CA LEU A 707 94.19 -105.27 63.07
C LEU A 707 95.37 -106.16 63.52
N ASN A 708 96.20 -106.62 62.58
CA ASN A 708 97.34 -107.47 62.91
C ASN A 708 98.51 -106.70 63.53
N HIS A 709 98.73 -105.43 63.14
CA HIS A 709 99.76 -104.57 63.74
C HIS A 709 99.52 -104.37 65.24
N LEU A 710 98.27 -104.16 65.64
CA LEU A 710 97.87 -103.86 67.02
C LEU A 710 98.24 -104.95 68.04
N ASP A 711 98.08 -106.23 67.71
CA ASP A 711 98.37 -107.30 68.68
C ASP A 711 99.86 -107.53 68.93
N HIS A 712 100.69 -107.27 67.92
CA HIS A 712 102.13 -107.41 68.08
C HIS A 712 102.63 -106.48 69.19
N GLU A 713 102.24 -105.20 69.12
CA GLU A 713 102.62 -104.18 70.10
C GLU A 713 102.02 -104.46 71.49
N VAL A 714 100.77 -104.95 71.57
CA VAL A 714 100.10 -105.33 72.83
C VAL A 714 100.78 -106.54 73.49
N THR A 715 101.26 -107.50 72.70
CA THR A 715 101.97 -108.69 73.19
C THR A 715 103.37 -108.34 73.70
N VAL A 716 104.10 -107.45 73.02
CA VAL A 716 105.39 -106.93 73.50
C VAL A 716 105.23 -106.14 74.80
N LEU A 717 104.16 -105.32 74.93
CA LEU A 717 103.88 -104.54 76.14
C LEU A 717 103.75 -105.42 77.39
N LYS A 718 102.97 -106.50 77.32
CA LYS A 718 102.84 -107.48 78.42
C LYS A 718 104.18 -108.08 78.86
N THR A 719 105.09 -108.28 77.91
CA THR A 719 106.38 -108.96 78.15
C THR A 719 107.32 -108.08 78.97
N LEU A 720 107.43 -106.79 78.61
CA LEU A 720 108.22 -105.81 79.38
C LEU A 720 107.63 -105.57 80.78
N GLN A 721 106.30 -105.65 80.92
CA GLN A 721 105.59 -105.44 82.18
C GLN A 721 105.95 -106.50 83.24
N ALA A 722 106.28 -107.72 82.82
CA ALA A 722 106.78 -108.78 83.71
C ALA A 722 108.23 -108.53 84.19
N GLN A 723 109.11 -108.00 83.34
CA GLN A 723 110.51 -107.73 83.71
C GLN A 723 110.65 -106.56 84.71
N GLU A 724 109.78 -105.57 84.63
CA GLU A 724 109.77 -104.39 85.52
C GLU A 724 109.55 -104.78 86.99
N GLY A 725 108.61 -105.68 87.24
CA GLY A 725 108.30 -106.19 88.58
C GLY A 725 109.43 -107.00 89.20
N GLU A 726 110.10 -107.86 88.41
CA GLU A 726 111.18 -108.74 88.90
C GLU A 726 112.40 -107.93 89.37
N LEU A 727 112.79 -106.90 88.62
CA LEU A 727 113.97 -106.08 88.93
C LEU A 727 113.77 -105.17 90.15
N LYS A 728 112.57 -104.62 90.36
CA LYS A 728 112.21 -103.94 91.62
C LYS A 728 112.29 -104.86 92.84
N ASN A 729 111.95 -106.13 92.66
CA ASN A 729 111.98 -107.13 93.73
C ASN A 729 113.44 -107.46 94.14
N GLN A 730 114.38 -107.49 93.18
CA GLN A 730 115.81 -107.65 93.49
C GLN A 730 116.39 -106.45 94.25
N TYR A 731 116.11 -105.20 93.83
CA TYR A 731 116.56 -103.99 94.53
C TYR A 731 116.16 -104.00 96.02
N THR A 732 114.92 -104.39 96.29
CA THR A 732 114.35 -104.46 97.65
C THR A 732 115.10 -105.46 98.55
N LYS A 733 115.58 -106.59 98.01
CA LYS A 733 116.34 -107.59 98.77
C LYS A 733 117.72 -107.09 99.21
N VAL A 734 118.45 -106.39 98.33
CA VAL A 734 119.83 -105.95 98.61
C VAL A 734 119.85 -104.85 99.69
N LEU A 735 118.88 -103.93 99.66
CA LEU A 735 118.75 -102.85 100.65
C LEU A 735 118.62 -103.38 102.10
N ASN A 736 117.80 -104.42 102.30
CA ASN A 736 117.51 -104.95 103.65
C ASN A 736 118.73 -105.64 104.28
N ALA A 737 119.55 -106.34 103.49
CA ALA A 737 120.72 -107.05 104.01
C ALA A 737 121.80 -106.08 104.56
N TYR A 738 121.96 -104.91 103.94
CA TYR A 738 122.91 -103.89 104.39
C TYR A 738 122.55 -103.30 105.76
N GLN A 739 121.24 -103.12 106.04
CA GLN A 739 120.77 -102.58 107.32
C GLN A 739 121.04 -103.51 108.51
N ALA A 740 121.02 -104.83 108.31
CA ALA A 740 121.26 -105.81 109.37
C ALA A 740 122.70 -105.75 109.92
N LEU A 741 123.69 -105.45 109.07
CA LEU A 741 125.11 -105.38 109.45
C LEU A 741 125.39 -104.22 110.43
N LEU A 742 124.70 -103.08 110.24
CA LEU A 742 124.86 -101.88 111.08
C LEU A 742 124.36 -102.08 112.51
N ALA A 743 123.34 -102.93 112.72
CA ALA A 743 122.79 -103.20 114.04
C ALA A 743 123.78 -103.96 114.94
N ALA A 744 124.50 -104.96 114.39
CA ALA A 744 125.37 -105.85 115.16
C ALA A 744 126.53 -105.10 115.86
N LYS A 745 127.19 -104.15 115.17
CA LYS A 745 128.31 -103.37 115.75
C LYS A 745 127.91 -102.55 116.98
N ARG A 746 126.65 -102.11 117.07
CA ARG A 746 126.13 -101.34 118.21
C ARG A 746 126.10 -102.16 119.51
N GLN A 747 125.88 -103.47 119.40
CA GLN A 747 125.60 -104.33 120.55
C GLN A 747 126.86 -104.72 121.34
N ALA A 748 128.04 -104.72 120.70
CA ALA A 748 129.32 -105.00 121.37
C ALA A 748 129.74 -103.89 122.35
N GLN A 749 129.53 -102.62 122.01
CA GLN A 749 130.01 -101.48 122.80
C GLN A 749 129.33 -101.37 124.18
N LEU A 750 128.09 -101.83 124.30
CA LEU A 750 127.33 -101.81 125.57
C LEU A 750 127.83 -102.85 126.61
N ALA A 751 128.65 -103.82 126.19
CA ALA A 751 129.14 -104.88 127.09
C ALA A 751 130.39 -104.46 127.88
N GLU A 752 131.31 -103.71 127.26
CA GLU A 752 132.53 -103.21 127.92
C GLU A 752 132.21 -102.21 129.04
N GLU A 753 131.20 -101.37 128.85
CA GLU A 753 130.83 -100.31 129.80
C GLU A 753 130.37 -100.85 131.16
N LYS A 754 129.63 -101.99 131.17
CA LYS A 754 129.23 -102.68 132.41
C LYS A 754 130.42 -103.14 133.24
N ALA A 755 131.41 -103.78 132.59
CA ALA A 755 132.56 -104.37 133.28
C ALA A 755 133.45 -103.33 133.98
N ARG A 756 133.42 -102.08 133.51
CA ARG A 756 134.21 -100.96 134.06
C ARG A 756 133.68 -100.41 135.38
N ILE A 757 132.39 -100.57 135.69
CA ILE A 757 131.79 -100.10 136.96
C ILE A 757 132.02 -101.13 138.07
N GLU A 758 131.75 -102.40 137.78
CA GLU A 758 131.89 -103.51 138.73
C GLU A 758 133.33 -103.70 139.24
N THR A 759 134.33 -103.25 138.47
CA THR A 759 135.76 -103.31 138.82
C THR A 759 136.24 -102.19 139.76
N GLN A 760 135.39 -101.21 140.12
CA GLN A 760 135.76 -100.13 141.05
C GLN A 760 135.06 -100.21 142.43
N GLY A 761 134.14 -101.16 142.62
CA GLY A 761 133.48 -101.41 143.91
C GLY A 761 132.13 -100.70 144.13
N GLY A 762 131.63 -99.96 143.13
CA GLY A 762 130.26 -99.42 143.11
C GLY A 762 129.21 -100.47 142.68
N GLN A 763 127.93 -100.07 142.68
CA GLN A 763 126.79 -100.92 142.33
C GLN A 763 126.00 -100.34 141.15
N ALA A 764 126.08 -101.01 139.98
CA ALA A 764 125.54 -100.51 138.73
C ALA A 764 123.99 -100.59 138.60
N ILE A 765 123.38 -99.54 138.04
CA ILE A 765 121.96 -99.41 137.70
C ILE A 765 121.84 -98.94 136.23
N PRO A 766 121.00 -99.57 135.37
CA PRO A 766 120.89 -99.23 133.95
C PRO A 766 120.03 -97.99 133.64
N LEU A 767 120.35 -97.31 132.54
CA LEU A 767 119.51 -96.31 131.86
C LEU A 767 118.79 -96.92 130.63
N VAL A 768 117.62 -96.37 130.31
CA VAL A 768 116.81 -96.73 129.13
C VAL A 768 116.17 -95.50 128.46
N ASP A 769 115.78 -95.63 127.19
CA ASP A 769 115.09 -94.58 126.40
C ASP A 769 113.55 -94.67 126.41
N ASP A 770 112.87 -93.80 125.65
CA ASP A 770 111.40 -93.77 125.52
C ASP A 770 110.78 -94.97 124.78
N LYS A 771 111.59 -95.93 124.32
CA LYS A 771 111.15 -97.20 123.73
C LYS A 771 111.61 -98.41 124.57
N VAL A 772 112.09 -98.17 125.78
CA VAL A 772 112.51 -99.18 126.77
C VAL A 772 113.71 -100.02 126.30
N GLN A 773 114.63 -99.43 125.51
CA GLN A 773 115.92 -100.06 125.18
C GLN A 773 117.06 -99.49 126.04
N ILE A 774 118.07 -100.33 126.33
CA ILE A 774 119.19 -100.05 127.25
C ILE A 774 120.20 -99.09 126.62
N THR A 775 120.64 -98.08 127.38
CA THR A 775 121.51 -97.00 126.88
C THR A 775 122.74 -96.66 127.74
N GLY A 776 122.87 -97.16 128.98
CA GLY A 776 124.04 -96.91 129.85
C GLY A 776 123.90 -97.45 131.28
N TYR A 777 124.84 -97.16 132.19
CA TYR A 777 124.85 -97.62 133.61
C TYR A 777 125.45 -96.58 134.60
N VAL A 778 125.01 -96.53 135.88
CA VAL A 778 125.46 -95.58 136.96
C VAL A 778 125.48 -96.19 138.38
N ASP A 779 126.02 -95.50 139.41
CA ASP A 779 126.35 -95.97 140.78
C ASP A 779 125.78 -95.07 141.92
N GLY A 780 125.86 -95.46 143.22
CA GLY A 780 125.45 -94.59 144.36
C GLY A 780 125.73 -95.06 145.81
N THR A 781 126.48 -94.25 146.58
CA THR A 781 126.80 -94.49 148.02
C THR A 781 126.70 -93.27 148.96
N THR A 782 126.10 -92.14 148.55
CA THR A 782 125.95 -90.92 149.41
C THR A 782 124.50 -90.37 149.38
N GLN A 783 124.06 -89.66 150.43
CA GLN A 783 122.74 -89.00 150.47
C GLN A 783 122.64 -87.86 149.41
N VAL A 784 121.47 -87.38 148.94
CA VAL A 784 120.12 -87.32 149.53
C VAL A 784 119.00 -87.52 148.48
N GLN A 785 117.89 -88.16 148.90
CA GLN A 785 116.53 -88.19 148.33
C GLN A 785 116.22 -88.89 146.98
N PRO A 786 114.99 -89.43 146.82
CA PRO A 786 114.55 -90.12 145.60
C PRO A 786 113.64 -89.26 144.71
N GLN A 787 113.74 -89.44 143.38
CA GLN A 787 112.64 -89.99 142.56
C GLN A 787 113.01 -90.16 141.07
N VAL A 788 112.13 -90.90 140.38
CA VAL A 788 111.81 -90.85 138.94
C VAL A 788 111.92 -89.43 138.31
N LYS A 789 112.04 -89.23 136.98
CA LYS A 789 111.06 -89.70 135.98
C LYS A 789 111.41 -89.33 134.52
N GLN A 790 110.86 -90.11 133.57
CA GLN A 790 110.52 -89.80 132.15
C GLN A 790 111.68 -89.42 131.20
N THR A 791 111.86 -90.03 130.01
CA THR A 791 110.97 -90.23 128.83
C THR A 791 110.86 -88.98 127.95
N ALA A 792 110.74 -89.21 126.64
CA ALA A 792 110.85 -88.30 125.50
C ALA A 792 112.30 -88.16 124.97
N SER A 793 112.54 -88.06 123.67
CA SER A 793 111.58 -87.80 122.57
C SER A 793 111.63 -88.88 121.47
N GLN A 794 110.50 -89.48 121.11
CA GLN A 794 109.47 -88.92 120.20
C GLN A 794 110.05 -88.27 118.93
N THR A 795 109.60 -88.48 117.69
CA THR A 795 108.42 -89.18 117.12
C THR A 795 108.74 -89.53 115.62
N MET A 796 107.92 -90.15 114.76
CA MET A 796 106.48 -90.50 114.81
C MET A 796 106.17 -91.82 114.03
N LEU A 797 104.94 -91.91 113.49
CA LEU A 797 104.31 -92.92 112.63
C LEU A 797 103.69 -92.15 111.41
N PRO A 798 102.75 -92.68 110.59
CA PRO A 798 102.77 -93.91 109.77
C PRO A 798 102.29 -93.69 108.30
N GLN A 799 102.25 -94.79 107.52
CA GLN A 799 101.17 -95.19 106.57
C GLN A 799 100.83 -94.43 105.25
N ALA A 800 100.42 -95.27 104.28
CA ALA A 800 99.20 -95.18 103.43
C ALA A 800 99.22 -94.64 101.97
N GLN A 801 98.90 -95.59 101.07
CA GLN A 801 97.84 -95.55 100.02
C GLN A 801 98.08 -94.91 98.63
N LEU A 802 97.26 -95.41 97.68
CA LEU A 802 97.18 -95.12 96.24
C LEU A 802 96.04 -94.14 95.94
N ALA A 803 96.11 -93.40 94.82
CA ALA A 803 94.94 -92.90 94.06
C ALA A 803 95.29 -92.45 92.62
N LEU A 804 94.27 -92.34 91.74
CA LEU A 804 94.29 -91.79 90.35
C LEU A 804 93.48 -90.45 90.30
N PRO A 805 92.76 -89.99 89.23
CA PRO A 805 92.87 -89.98 87.73
C PRO A 805 92.60 -88.55 87.09
N SER A 806 92.31 -88.38 85.75
CA SER A 806 91.19 -87.57 85.14
C SER A 806 91.17 -87.41 83.56
N THR A 807 90.27 -86.56 82.95
CA THR A 807 89.54 -86.70 81.63
C THR A 807 89.30 -85.45 80.67
N GLY A 808 88.77 -85.62 79.41
CA GLY A 808 87.90 -84.67 78.60
C GLY A 808 88.32 -84.27 77.11
N GLU A 809 87.57 -83.58 76.17
CA GLU A 809 86.11 -83.49 75.74
C GLU A 809 85.82 -82.53 74.47
N GLN A 810 84.61 -82.52 73.83
CA GLN A 810 83.84 -81.41 73.08
C GLN A 810 83.49 -81.32 71.52
N SER A 811 82.51 -80.43 71.08
CA SER A 811 81.56 -80.54 69.86
C SER A 811 80.86 -79.24 69.19
N VAL A 812 79.72 -79.30 68.39
CA VAL A 812 78.68 -78.25 67.83
C VAL A 812 78.72 -77.78 66.29
N SER A 813 77.75 -77.27 65.43
CA SER A 813 76.22 -77.28 65.11
C SER A 813 75.76 -76.63 63.69
N LEU A 814 74.48 -76.21 63.36
CA LEU A 814 73.81 -76.10 61.96
C LEU A 814 72.66 -75.02 61.56
N LEU A 815 72.23 -74.88 60.24
CA LEU A 815 70.95 -74.35 59.51
C LEU A 815 70.65 -72.80 59.19
N SER A 816 69.69 -72.18 58.37
CA SER A 816 68.67 -72.36 57.21
C SER A 816 68.01 -70.96 56.72
N LEU A 817 66.98 -70.57 55.83
CA LEU A 817 66.03 -71.04 54.71
C LEU A 817 65.11 -69.93 53.94
N LEU A 818 64.76 -70.03 52.61
CA LEU A 818 63.57 -69.61 51.68
C LEU A 818 62.84 -68.18 51.47
N GLY A 819 62.05 -67.94 50.35
CA GLY A 819 61.16 -66.72 50.00
C GLY A 819 60.31 -66.68 48.63
N LEU A 820 59.32 -65.74 48.35
CA LEU A 820 58.30 -65.75 47.19
C LEU A 820 57.47 -64.42 46.73
N ASN A 821 56.85 -64.39 45.50
CA ASN A 821 55.58 -63.73 44.90
C ASN A 821 55.37 -62.19 44.49
N PHE A 822 54.31 -61.63 43.78
CA PHE A 822 53.51 -61.90 42.49
C PHE A 822 52.28 -60.89 42.07
N MET A 823 51.99 -60.58 40.76
CA MET A 823 50.67 -60.28 39.98
C MET A 823 49.81 -58.92 39.81
N THR A 824 48.94 -58.83 38.74
CA THR A 824 47.68 -58.00 38.37
C THR A 824 47.72 -56.51 37.80
N VAL A 825 46.73 -55.77 37.17
CA VAL A 825 45.24 -55.82 36.80
C VAL A 825 44.78 -54.89 35.55
N VAL A 826 43.46 -54.61 35.23
CA VAL A 826 42.85 -54.00 33.95
C VAL A 826 41.57 -53.06 34.11
N GLY A 827 41.14 -52.17 33.14
CA GLY A 827 39.68 -51.75 32.98
C GLY A 827 39.13 -50.51 32.14
N LEU A 828 38.36 -50.75 31.03
CA LEU A 828 37.01 -50.21 30.56
C LEU A 828 36.68 -48.79 29.90
N LEU A 829 35.37 -48.56 29.53
CA LEU A 829 34.81 -47.97 28.26
C LEU A 829 33.78 -46.76 28.30
N PHE A 830 33.84 -45.88 27.26
CA PHE A 830 32.79 -45.22 26.38
C PHE A 830 31.48 -44.43 26.82
N PHE A 831 31.40 -43.15 26.38
CA PHE A 831 30.38 -42.43 25.53
C PHE A 831 29.00 -41.80 25.97
N LYS A 832 28.81 -40.55 25.47
CA LYS A 832 27.61 -39.89 24.81
C LYS A 832 26.78 -38.79 25.54
N VAL A 833 26.21 -37.87 24.73
CA VAL A 833 25.60 -36.54 25.05
C VAL A 833 24.29 -36.31 24.24
N LYS A 834 23.43 -35.34 24.60
CA LYS A 834 22.20 -34.98 23.86
C LYS A 834 21.79 -33.48 23.96
N TYR A 835 21.17 -32.95 22.90
CA TYR A 835 20.56 -31.60 22.75
C TYR A 835 21.54 -30.40 22.71
N LEU A 836 21.20 -29.23 22.12
CA LEU A 836 19.89 -28.63 21.78
C LEU A 836 19.82 -28.10 20.32
N LYS A 837 18.71 -27.44 19.94
CA LYS A 837 18.52 -26.72 18.67
C LYS A 837 18.96 -25.25 18.82
N GLU A 838 19.37 -24.63 17.71
CA GLU A 838 18.52 -23.62 17.05
C GLU A 838 18.57 -23.85 15.53
#